data_AF-K3X316-F1
#
_entry.id   AF-K3X316-F1
#
_cell.length_a   1.000
_cell.length_b   1.000
_cell.length_c   1.000
_cell.angle_alpha   90.00
_cell.angle_beta   90.00
_cell.angle_gamma   90.00
#
_symmetry.space_group_name_H-M   'P 1'
#
loop_
_entity.id
_entity.type
_entity.pdbx_description
1 polymer ?
#
loop_
_entity_poly.entity_id
_entity_poly.type
_entity_poly.pdbx_seq_one_letter_code
_entity_poly.pdbx_strand_id
1 'polypeptide(L)'
;MVQCLRPGCLGRFQALRKQQHDQNECVALRHTRKLLQSKEDGATLVPCDLCHSETLVPKRFLQRHQLISCARRIVSCHFAEWGCADTFPFDEREQHEVDACVVAKRKQQIATDALLVNEVITCDWCKEIVKKRHLLDHQEEECLERERPCPNAENGCPEWVPVGKFDEHLRTVCCVTLERNALAARAREKNSLIMCHDCGVSIKLRRLDRHLRDECVSRIVDCKNAAHGCKARLRWRDRHLHEDFMALSRDRSMLQFETGGSSYIAVRSNDSSTSSLTDLPPPWTAEYFLWMVDADKEILDLLKSSLQRMETVVLQTRELSQWQQNCESCKKKLKELKHMRSQTNKSQVKNLTGAELSLAAKELADSFHAAETGVRTSQKAITLAKGWIQIFVTEAKRIFQEQEKHDAYDLDNLKAAIADQTAQMLEEKPVLVELLPKDELAMLSDLEVWARHVATPGSKSNSPERQQILAEQTKLLKKRAELQDLVAGLDAEKEAEDAEDGESERLRRRYERELAKVDGKLALVSENTPTELLERRGRHIIASSSRNAIALVAGSKSQVTFYRSGLPSSSKAAREVHFDVTLKRNQWHHVALCASKKELSVFLDGELKTIKRGVFDLPFATIGARDGKDSGGASFQGFVQEIRYWRECRSAQQLRKHASTILHVAKCKQLAAYWTFEEGMGELVDDMSLSLPRVPCFHTKWMLYDTPAIRKRFGIPPTPSLRDQTCCIINQKLKMLAQRARDRDHEVVRCRQHCDELVPLRRLEQHHRLECPYRMVVCKEIGCGGVYQFVNEAQHLKETCERHLYREELVRKYREKEEMEVCVLNCGLVFKKRVSETHYHSECISRFIPCPREDCSETIVAKTLEDHLQKDCRSRSLAVERALVARARERQNEKLYLKQTSTKVAQEKKKTQ
;
A
#
# COMPACT_ATOMS: atom_id res chain seq x y z
N MET A 1 11.61 88.01 178.85
CA MET A 1 11.38 87.92 177.39
C MET A 1 10.20 86.98 177.17
N VAL A 2 9.22 87.36 176.36
CA VAL A 2 8.02 86.58 176.04
C VAL A 2 8.08 86.15 174.58
N GLN A 3 7.71 84.91 174.29
CA GLN A 3 7.66 84.36 172.94
C GLN A 3 6.30 84.63 172.29
N CYS A 4 6.29 84.93 170.99
CA CYS A 4 5.05 85.15 170.24
C CYS A 4 4.16 83.89 170.26
N LEU A 5 2.88 84.05 170.59
CA LEU A 5 1.91 82.95 170.64
C LEU A 5 1.28 82.64 169.28
N ARG A 6 1.55 83.44 168.23
CA ARG A 6 0.93 83.24 166.92
C ARG A 6 1.63 82.11 166.15
N PRO A 7 0.87 81.15 165.57
CA PRO A 7 1.44 80.01 164.85
C PRO A 7 2.43 80.47 163.77
N GLY A 8 3.63 79.89 163.78
CA GLY A 8 4.68 80.19 162.79
C GLY A 8 5.54 81.42 163.09
N CYS A 9 5.34 82.14 164.20
CA CYS A 9 6.23 83.22 164.61
C CYS A 9 7.09 82.82 165.82
N LEU A 10 8.41 82.67 165.61
CA LEU A 10 9.36 82.28 166.67
C LEU A 10 9.98 83.47 167.42
N GLY A 11 9.48 84.69 167.21
CA GLY A 11 10.04 85.91 167.79
C GLY A 11 9.92 85.95 169.32
N ARG A 12 11.03 86.24 170.01
CA ARG A 12 11.07 86.53 171.46
C ARG A 12 11.31 88.02 171.66
N PHE A 13 10.45 88.69 172.42
CA PHE A 13 10.50 90.13 172.67
C PHE A 13 10.25 90.44 174.15
N GLN A 14 10.63 91.62 174.64
CA GLN A 14 10.24 92.03 176.00
C GLN A 14 8.73 92.29 176.02
N ALA A 15 8.01 91.89 177.07
CA ALA A 15 6.54 91.96 177.13
C ALA A 15 5.98 93.34 176.75
N LEU A 16 6.66 94.41 177.17
CA LEU A 16 6.32 95.80 176.83
C LEU A 16 6.35 96.12 175.33
N ARG A 17 7.10 95.36 174.52
CA ARG A 17 7.25 95.57 173.07
C ARG A 17 6.35 94.69 172.21
N LYS A 18 5.33 94.04 172.79
CA LYS A 18 4.39 93.18 172.04
C LYS A 18 3.72 93.91 170.87
N GLN A 19 3.28 95.15 171.07
CA GLN A 19 2.61 95.93 170.02
C GLN A 19 3.51 96.20 168.81
N GLN A 20 4.78 96.54 169.04
CA GLN A 20 5.74 96.76 167.94
C GLN A 20 6.00 95.45 167.17
N HIS A 21 6.11 94.33 167.87
CA HIS A 21 6.27 93.02 167.22
C HIS A 21 5.06 92.67 166.34
N ASP A 22 3.83 92.80 166.86
CA ASP A 22 2.60 92.50 166.10
C ASP A 22 2.44 93.41 164.86
N GLN A 23 2.87 94.67 164.92
CA GLN A 23 2.75 95.59 163.78
C GLN A 23 3.76 95.30 162.66
N ASN A 24 5.03 95.07 163.03
CA ASN A 24 6.14 95.16 162.08
C ASN A 24 6.93 93.86 161.87
N GLU A 25 6.96 92.98 162.88
CA GLU A 25 7.87 91.83 162.90
C GLU A 25 7.13 90.47 162.86
N CYS A 26 5.85 90.44 163.24
CA CYS A 26 5.07 89.21 163.28
C CYS A 26 4.82 88.68 161.86
N VAL A 27 5.55 87.63 161.50
CA VAL A 27 5.49 86.95 160.19
C VAL A 27 4.07 86.53 159.83
N ALA A 28 3.33 85.99 160.80
CA ALA A 28 1.96 85.53 160.59
C ALA A 28 1.02 86.66 160.13
N LEU A 29 1.05 87.82 160.81
CA LEU A 29 0.21 88.97 160.46
C LEU A 29 0.58 89.59 159.11
N ARG A 30 1.88 89.62 158.77
CA ARG A 30 2.35 90.14 157.48
C ARG A 30 1.85 89.29 156.32
N HIS A 31 1.84 87.97 156.49
CA HIS A 31 1.29 87.03 155.51
C HIS A 31 -0.23 87.21 155.33
N THR A 32 -0.99 87.36 156.43
CA THR A 32 -2.43 87.58 156.34
C THR A 32 -2.79 88.87 155.59
N ARG A 33 -2.05 89.97 155.81
CA ARG A 33 -2.28 91.23 155.05
C ARG A 33 -2.03 91.07 153.55
N LYS A 34 -0.99 90.33 153.14
CA LYS A 34 -0.71 90.07 151.72
C LYS A 34 -1.84 89.30 151.03
N LEU A 35 -2.40 88.29 151.70
CA LEU A 35 -3.53 87.51 151.15
C LEU A 35 -4.82 88.33 151.03
N LEU A 36 -5.05 89.26 151.96
CA LEU A 36 -6.19 90.18 151.88
C LEU A 36 -6.03 91.15 150.69
N GLN A 37 -4.84 91.73 150.50
CA GLN A 37 -4.56 92.59 149.34
C GLN A 37 -4.74 91.85 148.01
N SER A 38 -4.25 90.61 147.88
CA SER A 38 -4.43 89.85 146.63
C SER A 38 -5.89 89.46 146.36
N LYS A 39 -6.69 89.27 147.41
CA LYS A 39 -8.12 89.01 147.28
C LYS A 39 -8.89 90.26 146.82
N GLU A 40 -8.51 91.43 147.32
CA GLU A 40 -9.08 92.72 146.92
C GLU A 40 -8.73 93.04 145.45
N ASP A 41 -7.48 92.86 145.02
CA ASP A 41 -7.05 93.06 143.62
C ASP A 41 -7.70 92.10 142.60
N GLY A 42 -8.07 90.89 143.04
CA GLY A 42 -8.76 89.91 142.20
C GLY A 42 -10.27 90.17 142.05
N ALA A 43 -10.85 90.98 142.94
CA ALA A 43 -12.25 91.35 142.94
C ALA A 43 -12.56 92.60 142.09
N THR A 44 -11.53 93.33 141.65
CA THR A 44 -11.66 94.52 140.82
C THR A 44 -12.32 94.17 139.48
N LEU A 45 -13.40 94.89 139.16
CA LEU A 45 -14.23 94.69 137.97
C LEU A 45 -13.63 95.42 136.76
N VAL A 46 -13.51 94.74 135.61
CA VAL A 46 -12.89 95.27 134.37
C VAL A 46 -13.78 94.93 133.15
N PRO A 47 -13.97 95.83 132.17
CA PRO A 47 -14.73 95.54 130.94
C PRO A 47 -13.99 94.56 130.01
N CYS A 48 -14.74 93.87 129.12
CA CYS A 48 -14.18 92.96 128.12
C CYS A 48 -13.84 93.68 126.80
N ASP A 49 -12.62 93.49 126.31
CA ASP A 49 -12.11 94.17 125.11
C ASP A 49 -12.69 93.65 123.77
N LEU A 50 -13.35 92.48 123.75
CA LEU A 50 -13.89 91.89 122.50
C LEU A 50 -15.35 92.24 122.24
N CYS A 51 -16.20 92.17 123.27
CA CYS A 51 -17.61 92.49 123.14
C CYS A 51 -17.95 93.91 123.60
N HIS A 52 -17.05 94.59 124.32
CA HIS A 52 -17.27 95.90 124.95
C HIS A 52 -18.63 96.01 125.67
N SER A 53 -19.17 94.89 126.17
CA SER A 53 -20.47 94.87 126.84
C SER A 53 -20.40 95.61 128.17
N GLU A 54 -21.44 96.38 128.52
CA GLU A 54 -21.54 97.15 129.78
C GLU A 54 -21.42 96.28 131.05
N THR A 55 -21.58 94.97 130.94
CA THR A 55 -21.34 94.00 132.01
C THR A 55 -19.85 93.84 132.33
N LEU A 56 -19.43 94.44 133.45
CA LEU A 56 -18.07 94.34 133.99
C LEU A 56 -17.80 92.94 134.58
N VAL A 57 -16.65 92.35 134.25
CA VAL A 57 -16.24 91.01 134.71
C VAL A 57 -15.11 91.15 135.72
N PRO A 58 -15.11 90.43 136.86
CA PRO A 58 -13.97 90.43 137.79
C PRO A 58 -12.70 90.04 137.05
N LYS A 59 -11.60 90.76 137.26
CA LYS A 59 -10.33 90.58 136.52
C LYS A 59 -9.87 89.12 136.42
N ARG A 60 -10.12 88.32 137.46
CA ARG A 60 -9.80 86.88 137.50
C ARG A 60 -10.54 86.01 136.45
N PHE A 61 -11.63 86.48 135.85
CA PHE A 61 -12.50 85.73 134.94
C PHE A 61 -12.52 86.25 133.49
N LEU A 62 -11.80 87.34 133.20
CA LEU A 62 -11.80 88.00 131.89
C LEU A 62 -11.42 87.07 130.73
N GLN A 63 -10.35 86.29 130.92
CA GLN A 63 -9.80 85.41 129.87
C GLN A 63 -10.76 84.29 129.47
N ARG A 64 -11.52 83.75 130.44
CA ARG A 64 -12.50 82.69 130.17
C ARG A 64 -13.71 83.23 129.39
N HIS A 65 -14.15 84.45 129.68
CA HIS A 65 -15.24 85.09 128.95
C HIS A 65 -14.87 85.30 127.47
N GLN A 66 -13.66 85.81 127.18
CA GLN A 66 -13.21 86.07 125.80
C GLN A 66 -13.17 84.82 124.90
N LEU A 67 -12.76 83.67 125.44
CA LEU A 67 -12.59 82.44 124.65
C LEU A 67 -13.88 81.65 124.42
N ILE A 68 -14.77 81.61 125.42
CA ILE A 68 -15.89 80.65 125.42
C ILE A 68 -17.24 81.37 125.32
N SER A 69 -17.41 82.44 126.08
CA SER A 69 -18.74 83.04 126.31
C SER A 69 -18.99 84.30 125.48
N CYS A 70 -17.96 84.89 124.86
CA CYS A 70 -18.09 86.06 124.02
C CYS A 70 -18.86 85.72 122.73
N ALA A 71 -19.92 86.48 122.44
CA ALA A 71 -20.71 86.33 121.21
C ALA A 71 -19.89 86.70 119.97
N ARG A 72 -18.97 87.67 120.10
CA ARG A 72 -18.07 88.11 119.02
C ARG A 72 -16.76 87.31 118.94
N ARG A 73 -16.74 86.06 119.44
CA ARG A 73 -15.59 85.19 119.23
C ARG A 73 -15.53 84.78 117.75
N ILE A 74 -14.32 84.72 117.21
CA ILE A 74 -14.10 84.34 115.81
C ILE A 74 -14.21 82.81 115.69
N VAL A 75 -15.01 82.31 114.76
CA VAL A 75 -15.18 80.88 114.44
C VAL A 75 -15.05 80.63 112.93
N SER A 76 -14.71 79.40 112.54
CA SER A 76 -14.67 78.95 111.14
C SER A 76 -16.02 78.38 110.65
N CYS A 77 -16.24 78.38 109.33
CA CYS A 77 -17.40 77.76 108.68
C CYS A 77 -17.54 76.26 109.01
N HIS A 78 -18.79 75.75 109.11
CA HIS A 78 -19.05 74.33 109.35
C HIS A 78 -18.52 73.43 108.22
N PHE A 79 -18.57 73.89 106.97
CA PHE A 79 -18.06 73.17 105.79
C PHE A 79 -16.57 73.41 105.52
N ALA A 80 -15.79 73.84 106.52
CA ALA A 80 -14.36 74.07 106.36
C ALA A 80 -13.60 72.84 105.86
N GLU A 81 -13.96 71.65 106.34
CA GLU A 81 -13.36 70.38 105.89
C GLU A 81 -13.66 70.04 104.42
N TRP A 82 -14.70 70.65 103.84
CA TRP A 82 -15.15 70.40 102.46
C TRP A 82 -14.72 71.53 101.50
N GLY A 83 -13.88 72.46 101.97
CA GLY A 83 -13.23 73.49 101.15
C GLY A 83 -13.68 74.93 101.37
N CYS A 84 -14.40 75.25 102.46
CA CYS A 84 -14.82 76.62 102.77
C CYS A 84 -13.89 77.29 103.81
N ALA A 85 -13.04 78.22 103.40
CA ALA A 85 -11.96 78.77 104.24
C ALA A 85 -12.33 79.99 105.13
N ASP A 86 -13.59 80.43 105.10
CA ASP A 86 -13.99 81.68 105.75
C ASP A 86 -14.10 81.57 107.29
N THR A 87 -13.67 82.64 107.98
CA THR A 87 -13.81 82.82 109.44
C THR A 87 -14.54 84.12 109.74
N PHE A 88 -15.47 84.08 110.69
CA PHE A 88 -16.39 85.19 110.99
C PHE A 88 -16.83 85.16 112.46
N PRO A 89 -17.39 86.25 113.00
CA PRO A 89 -18.04 86.27 114.31
C PRO A 89 -19.11 85.17 114.44
N PHE A 90 -19.20 84.52 115.60
CA PHE A 90 -20.08 83.35 115.80
C PHE A 90 -21.56 83.61 115.49
N ASP A 91 -22.04 84.84 115.63
CA ASP A 91 -23.39 85.28 115.30
C ASP A 91 -23.70 85.29 113.79
N GLU A 92 -22.69 85.37 112.92
CA GLU A 92 -22.86 85.47 111.46
C GLU A 92 -22.85 84.10 110.73
N ARG A 93 -22.71 82.99 111.46
CA ARG A 93 -22.48 81.65 110.87
C ARG A 93 -23.61 81.15 109.98
N GLU A 94 -24.87 81.27 110.42
CA GLU A 94 -26.02 80.71 109.68
C GLU A 94 -26.24 81.44 108.33
N GLN A 95 -25.99 82.76 108.28
CA GLN A 95 -26.12 83.53 107.04
C GLN A 95 -25.09 83.13 105.98
N HIS A 96 -23.84 82.86 106.37
CA HIS A 96 -22.82 82.40 105.44
C HIS A 96 -23.20 81.07 104.76
N GLU A 97 -23.79 80.12 105.48
CA GLU A 97 -24.15 78.80 104.95
C GLU A 97 -25.23 78.85 103.88
N VAL A 98 -26.18 79.80 103.98
CA VAL A 98 -27.27 79.96 103.01
C VAL A 98 -26.82 80.73 101.78
N ASP A 99 -26.13 81.86 101.96
CA ASP A 99 -25.96 82.83 100.88
C ASP A 99 -24.58 82.74 100.19
N ALA A 100 -23.54 82.37 100.93
CA ALA A 100 -22.15 82.52 100.50
C ALA A 100 -21.36 81.20 100.37
N CYS A 101 -21.83 80.10 100.96
CA CYS A 101 -21.07 78.86 100.97
C CYS A 101 -21.00 78.19 99.57
N VAL A 102 -19.78 78.11 99.02
CA VAL A 102 -19.50 77.51 97.70
C VAL A 102 -19.91 76.03 97.64
N VAL A 103 -19.71 75.30 98.74
CA VAL A 103 -20.01 73.86 98.83
C VAL A 103 -21.52 73.60 98.76
N ALA A 104 -22.33 74.45 99.40
CA ALA A 104 -23.78 74.33 99.41
C ALA A 104 -24.39 74.51 98.01
N LYS A 105 -23.95 75.54 97.25
CA LYS A 105 -24.42 75.78 95.87
C LYS A 105 -24.13 74.62 94.93
N ARG A 106 -22.92 74.04 94.98
CA ARG A 106 -22.50 72.98 94.05
C ARG A 106 -23.31 71.69 94.22
N LYS A 107 -23.71 71.36 95.46
CA LYS A 107 -24.57 70.20 95.73
C LYS A 107 -25.96 70.33 95.10
N GLN A 108 -26.51 71.53 94.97
CA GLN A 108 -27.83 71.74 94.36
C GLN A 108 -27.81 71.51 92.84
N GLN A 109 -26.75 71.90 92.13
CA GLN A 109 -26.64 71.71 90.68
C GLN A 109 -26.57 70.23 90.26
N ILE A 110 -25.84 69.40 91.01
CA ILE A 110 -25.69 67.97 90.65
C ILE A 110 -27.04 67.23 90.72
N ALA A 111 -27.96 67.66 91.59
CA ALA A 111 -29.27 67.05 91.72
C ALA A 111 -30.21 67.33 90.53
N THR A 112 -30.04 68.46 89.81
CA THR A 112 -30.91 68.82 88.69
C THR A 112 -30.57 68.06 87.40
N ASP A 113 -29.29 67.80 87.13
CA ASP A 113 -28.84 67.20 85.86
C ASP A 113 -29.19 65.70 85.74
N ALA A 114 -29.44 65.01 86.85
CA ALA A 114 -29.74 63.57 86.86
C ALA A 114 -31.12 63.21 86.25
N LEU A 115 -32.03 64.17 86.04
CA LEU A 115 -33.40 63.92 85.60
C LEU A 115 -33.58 63.77 84.07
N LEU A 116 -32.59 64.09 83.22
CA LEU A 116 -32.74 64.22 81.75
C LEU A 116 -32.27 63.00 80.90
N VAL A 117 -31.88 61.87 81.51
CA VAL A 117 -31.13 60.79 80.82
C VAL A 117 -32.00 59.76 80.05
N ASN A 118 -33.33 59.73 80.25
CA ASN A 118 -34.21 58.65 79.74
C ASN A 118 -35.21 59.06 78.63
N GLU A 119 -34.93 60.13 77.88
CA GLU A 119 -35.78 60.60 76.77
C GLU A 119 -35.72 59.65 75.53
N VAL A 120 -36.85 59.45 74.84
CA VAL A 120 -36.99 58.55 73.67
C VAL A 120 -37.02 59.38 72.37
N ILE A 121 -36.25 58.99 71.34
CA ILE A 121 -36.03 59.73 70.09
C ILE A 121 -36.13 58.78 68.87
N THR A 122 -36.58 59.27 67.72
CA THR A 122 -36.64 58.49 66.47
C THR A 122 -35.33 58.56 65.69
N CYS A 123 -34.87 57.45 65.11
CA CYS A 123 -33.70 57.41 64.24
C CYS A 123 -34.00 58.04 62.88
N ASP A 124 -33.19 59.02 62.47
CA ASP A 124 -33.44 59.75 61.22
C ASP A 124 -33.21 58.92 59.94
N TRP A 125 -32.52 57.78 60.03
CA TRP A 125 -32.15 56.96 58.87
C TRP A 125 -33.18 55.88 58.57
N CYS A 126 -33.54 55.05 59.55
CA CYS A 126 -34.52 53.97 59.40
C CYS A 126 -35.92 54.32 59.93
N LYS A 127 -36.07 55.46 60.63
CA LYS A 127 -37.30 55.90 61.31
C LYS A 127 -37.77 55.00 62.47
N GLU A 128 -36.93 54.11 62.97
CA GLU A 128 -37.22 53.30 64.16
C GLU A 128 -37.05 54.11 65.46
N ILE A 129 -37.77 53.74 66.51
CA ILE A 129 -37.82 54.47 67.79
C ILE A 129 -36.75 53.91 68.74
N VAL A 130 -35.82 54.76 69.20
CA VAL A 130 -34.66 54.36 70.02
C VAL A 130 -34.50 55.29 71.23
N LYS A 131 -33.94 54.81 72.34
CA LYS A 131 -33.62 55.69 73.49
C LYS A 131 -32.46 56.62 73.12
N LYS A 132 -32.47 57.88 73.55
CA LYS A 132 -31.43 58.89 73.23
C LYS A 132 -30.00 58.40 73.47
N ARG A 133 -29.79 57.61 74.53
CA ARG A 133 -28.47 57.01 74.86
C ARG A 133 -28.00 55.90 73.91
N HIS A 134 -28.91 55.26 73.16
CA HIS A 134 -28.63 54.14 72.24
C HIS A 134 -28.82 54.53 70.76
N LEU A 135 -29.12 55.80 70.48
CA LEU A 135 -29.36 56.27 69.12
C LEU A 135 -28.10 56.12 68.24
N LEU A 136 -26.92 56.39 68.82
CA LEU A 136 -25.63 56.23 68.14
C LEU A 136 -25.31 54.75 67.88
N ASP A 137 -25.45 53.89 68.89
CA ASP A 137 -25.25 52.44 68.76
C ASP A 137 -26.14 51.86 67.63
N HIS A 138 -27.41 52.28 67.60
CA HIS A 138 -28.35 51.86 66.57
C HIS A 138 -27.96 52.36 65.17
N GLN A 139 -27.54 53.63 65.03
CA GLN A 139 -27.12 54.19 63.75
C GLN A 139 -25.84 53.51 63.21
N GLU A 140 -24.84 53.28 64.06
CA GLU A 140 -23.54 52.77 63.63
C GLU A 140 -23.52 51.25 63.36
N GLU A 141 -24.24 50.47 64.17
CA GLU A 141 -24.14 49.01 64.15
C GLU A 141 -25.39 48.31 63.61
N GLU A 142 -26.60 48.78 63.98
CA GLU A 142 -27.84 48.03 63.76
C GLU A 142 -28.66 48.50 62.54
N CYS A 143 -28.57 49.78 62.16
CA CYS A 143 -29.43 50.38 61.14
C CYS A 143 -29.19 49.79 59.74
N LEU A 144 -30.23 49.27 59.09
CA LEU A 144 -30.17 48.64 57.77
C LEU A 144 -29.96 49.63 56.61
N GLU A 145 -30.36 50.88 56.81
CA GLU A 145 -30.17 51.98 55.85
C GLU A 145 -28.78 52.62 55.96
N ARG A 146 -27.88 52.10 56.83
CA ARG A 146 -26.50 52.58 56.89
C ARG A 146 -25.76 52.20 55.61
N GLU A 147 -25.06 53.16 55.03
CA GLU A 147 -24.29 52.94 53.80
C GLU A 147 -22.93 52.32 54.11
N ARG A 148 -22.62 51.23 53.41
CA ARG A 148 -21.32 50.56 53.47
C ARG A 148 -20.85 50.28 52.03
N PRO A 149 -19.53 50.18 51.78
CA PRO A 149 -19.06 49.84 50.46
C PRO A 149 -19.56 48.45 50.08
N CYS A 150 -19.88 48.24 48.80
CA CYS A 150 -20.31 46.95 48.29
C CYS A 150 -19.33 45.83 48.72
N PRO A 151 -19.81 44.61 49.03
CA PRO A 151 -18.93 43.48 49.38
C PRO A 151 -17.86 43.15 48.32
N ASN A 152 -18.10 43.53 47.05
CA ASN A 152 -17.16 43.38 45.94
C ASN A 152 -16.31 44.65 45.69
N ALA A 153 -16.21 45.58 46.64
CA ALA A 153 -15.43 46.80 46.48
C ALA A 153 -13.94 46.51 46.26
N GLU A 154 -13.39 45.53 46.98
CA GLU A 154 -12.01 45.06 46.76
C GLU A 154 -11.78 44.51 45.34
N ASN A 155 -12.83 43.98 44.73
CA ASN A 155 -12.82 43.45 43.36
C ASN A 155 -13.18 44.52 42.30
N GLY A 156 -13.33 45.79 42.71
CA GLY A 156 -13.49 46.94 41.81
C GLY A 156 -14.89 47.52 41.69
N CYS A 157 -15.85 47.18 42.56
CA CYS A 157 -17.17 47.84 42.58
C CYS A 157 -17.12 49.14 43.43
N PRO A 158 -17.31 50.34 42.85
CA PRO A 158 -17.13 51.59 43.59
C PRO A 158 -18.36 52.05 44.40
N GLU A 159 -19.47 51.29 44.36
CA GLU A 159 -20.75 51.74 44.91
C GLU A 159 -20.86 51.52 46.43
N TRP A 160 -21.39 52.54 47.11
CA TRP A 160 -21.83 52.47 48.51
C TRP A 160 -23.31 52.17 48.52
N VAL A 161 -23.71 51.14 49.28
CA VAL A 161 -25.06 50.60 49.25
C VAL A 161 -25.55 50.45 50.69
N PRO A 162 -26.85 50.69 50.96
CA PRO A 162 -27.44 50.32 52.23
C PRO A 162 -27.28 48.83 52.51
N VAL A 163 -26.88 48.47 53.73
CA VAL A 163 -26.63 47.06 54.10
C VAL A 163 -27.86 46.18 53.83
N GLY A 164 -29.07 46.69 54.04
CA GLY A 164 -30.32 45.97 53.73
C GLY A 164 -30.56 45.68 52.23
N LYS A 165 -29.86 46.37 51.31
CA LYS A 165 -30.03 46.28 49.85
C LYS A 165 -28.85 45.64 49.12
N PHE A 166 -27.86 45.13 49.84
CA PHE A 166 -26.68 44.47 49.25
C PHE A 166 -27.04 43.36 48.27
N ASP A 167 -27.95 42.46 48.63
CA ASP A 167 -28.34 41.32 47.77
C ASP A 167 -29.08 41.75 46.49
N GLU A 168 -29.81 42.86 46.55
CA GLU A 168 -30.48 43.44 45.38
C GLU A 168 -29.44 44.05 44.43
N HIS A 169 -28.54 44.88 44.97
CA HIS A 169 -27.43 45.47 44.21
C HIS A 169 -26.54 44.39 43.57
N LEU A 170 -26.13 43.35 44.32
CA LEU A 170 -25.27 42.27 43.81
C LEU A 170 -25.89 41.53 42.61
N ARG A 171 -27.22 41.42 42.56
CA ARG A 171 -27.93 40.73 41.47
C ARG A 171 -28.20 41.60 40.25
N THR A 172 -28.43 42.89 40.45
CA THR A 172 -29.01 43.76 39.42
C THR A 172 -28.08 44.85 38.90
N VAL A 173 -27.20 45.40 39.74
CA VAL A 173 -26.40 46.61 39.43
C VAL A 173 -24.90 46.38 39.56
N CYS A 174 -24.44 45.51 40.47
CA CYS A 174 -23.02 45.29 40.75
C CYS A 174 -22.21 44.93 39.49
N CYS A 175 -21.39 45.86 39.01
CA CYS A 175 -20.59 45.71 37.79
C CYS A 175 -19.74 44.42 37.79
N VAL A 176 -19.05 44.13 38.91
CA VAL A 176 -18.21 42.93 39.07
C VAL A 176 -19.03 41.64 38.89
N THR A 177 -20.21 41.56 39.51
CA THR A 177 -21.06 40.36 39.47
C THR A 177 -21.69 40.19 38.09
N LEU A 178 -22.16 41.28 37.48
CA LEU A 178 -22.72 41.30 36.13
C LEU A 178 -21.67 40.88 35.09
N GLU A 179 -20.45 41.42 35.16
CA GLU A 179 -19.35 41.04 34.28
C GLU A 179 -18.95 39.57 34.46
N ARG A 180 -18.85 39.09 35.70
CA ARG A 180 -18.60 37.67 36.00
C ARG A 180 -19.68 36.77 35.39
N ASN A 181 -20.95 37.16 35.53
CA ASN A 181 -22.08 36.43 34.96
C ASN A 181 -22.06 36.46 33.43
N ALA A 182 -21.70 37.59 32.81
CA ALA A 182 -21.55 37.72 31.37
C ALA A 182 -20.37 36.89 30.83
N LEU A 183 -19.25 36.81 31.55
CA LEU A 183 -18.13 35.92 31.23
C LEU A 183 -18.55 34.45 31.37
N ALA A 184 -19.29 34.10 32.42
CA ALA A 184 -19.84 32.75 32.59
C ALA A 184 -20.84 32.38 31.49
N ALA A 185 -21.67 33.31 31.04
CA ALA A 185 -22.58 33.13 29.90
C ALA A 185 -21.82 32.90 28.59
N ARG A 186 -20.83 33.75 28.27
CA ARG A 186 -19.94 33.58 27.10
C ARG A 186 -19.16 32.27 27.16
N ALA A 187 -18.74 31.84 28.35
CA ALA A 187 -18.07 30.56 28.55
C ALA A 187 -19.02 29.36 28.34
N ARG A 188 -20.29 29.46 28.75
CA ARG A 188 -21.32 28.44 28.49
C ARG A 188 -21.62 28.33 26.99
N GLU A 189 -21.78 29.45 26.30
CA GLU A 189 -21.99 29.49 24.85
C GLU A 189 -20.82 28.85 24.09
N LYS A 190 -19.58 29.23 24.41
CA LYS A 190 -18.37 28.62 23.83
C LYS A 190 -18.23 27.12 24.13
N ASN A 191 -18.82 26.63 25.22
CA ASN A 191 -18.83 25.21 25.60
C ASN A 191 -20.07 24.45 25.14
N SER A 192 -21.04 25.11 24.51
CA SER A 192 -22.22 24.47 23.94
C SER A 192 -21.82 23.45 22.86
N LEU A 193 -22.57 22.36 22.79
CA LEU A 193 -22.36 21.31 21.80
C LEU A 193 -23.10 21.68 20.52
N ILE A 194 -22.38 21.70 19.41
CA ILE A 194 -22.90 21.94 18.06
C ILE A 194 -22.49 20.75 17.20
N MET A 195 -23.37 20.35 16.28
CA MET A 195 -23.06 19.32 15.29
C MET A 195 -22.27 19.91 14.14
N CYS A 196 -21.14 19.29 13.80
CA CYS A 196 -20.41 19.62 12.59
C CYS A 196 -21.25 19.30 11.35
N HIS A 197 -21.48 20.29 10.48
CA HIS A 197 -22.27 20.12 9.26
C HIS A 197 -21.70 19.04 8.32
N ASP A 198 -20.38 18.89 8.26
CA ASP A 198 -19.73 18.04 7.25
C ASP A 198 -19.56 16.58 7.69
N CYS A 199 -19.39 16.32 8.99
CA CYS A 199 -19.15 14.97 9.52
C CYS A 199 -20.20 14.48 10.53
N GLY A 200 -21.11 15.35 10.98
CA GLY A 200 -22.18 15.03 11.92
C GLY A 200 -21.75 14.85 13.38
N VAL A 201 -20.45 15.02 13.71
CA VAL A 201 -19.95 14.84 15.08
C VAL A 201 -20.29 16.05 15.97
N SER A 202 -20.82 15.78 17.16
CA SER A 202 -21.11 16.80 18.18
C SER A 202 -19.84 17.27 18.88
N ILE A 203 -19.53 18.56 18.78
CA ILE A 203 -18.32 19.17 19.33
C ILE A 203 -18.62 20.51 19.99
N LYS A 204 -17.77 20.92 20.93
CA LYS A 204 -17.90 22.24 21.59
C LYS A 204 -17.64 23.35 20.58
N LEU A 205 -18.48 24.41 20.56
CA LEU A 205 -18.36 25.54 19.63
C LEU A 205 -16.93 26.11 19.55
N ARG A 206 -16.26 26.30 20.69
CA ARG A 206 -14.86 26.79 20.73
C ARG A 206 -13.83 25.90 20.01
N ARG A 207 -14.18 24.64 19.72
CA ARG A 207 -13.32 23.66 19.02
C ARG A 207 -13.77 23.41 17.58
N LEU A 208 -14.86 24.03 17.11
CA LEU A 208 -15.39 23.82 15.76
C LEU A 208 -14.34 24.14 14.69
N ASP A 209 -13.67 25.28 14.79
CA ASP A 209 -12.64 25.68 13.82
C ASP A 209 -11.44 24.71 13.78
N ARG A 210 -10.98 24.28 14.95
CA ARG A 210 -9.89 23.31 15.06
C ARG A 210 -10.33 21.96 14.52
N HIS A 211 -11.56 21.55 14.80
CA HIS A 211 -12.11 20.32 14.24
C HIS A 211 -12.15 20.38 12.71
N LEU A 212 -12.72 21.43 12.12
CA LEU A 212 -12.83 21.57 10.65
C LEU A 212 -11.45 21.53 9.96
N ARG A 213 -10.41 22.11 10.57
CA ARG A 213 -9.05 22.11 10.02
C ARG A 213 -8.28 20.81 10.26
N ASP A 214 -8.33 20.25 11.47
CA ASP A 214 -7.34 19.26 11.91
C ASP A 214 -7.94 17.87 12.21
N GLU A 215 -9.22 17.78 12.58
CA GLU A 215 -9.83 16.55 13.09
C GLU A 215 -10.98 16.02 12.20
N CYS A 216 -11.63 16.88 11.42
CA CYS A 216 -12.81 16.53 10.64
C CYS A 216 -12.46 15.53 9.54
N VAL A 217 -13.19 14.42 9.48
CA VAL A 217 -13.01 13.36 8.48
C VAL A 217 -13.45 13.76 7.08
N SER A 218 -14.33 14.76 6.99
CA SER A 218 -14.83 15.32 5.73
C SER A 218 -13.96 16.47 5.20
N ARG A 219 -12.94 16.92 5.94
CA ARG A 219 -12.04 17.98 5.50
C ARG A 219 -11.30 17.59 4.23
N ILE A 220 -11.04 18.56 3.36
CA ILE A 220 -10.32 18.33 2.11
C ILE A 220 -8.83 18.46 2.36
N VAL A 221 -8.10 17.38 2.13
CA VAL A 221 -6.64 17.31 2.22
C VAL A 221 -6.03 16.94 0.87
N ASP A 222 -4.77 17.32 0.68
CA ASP A 222 -4.01 16.91 -0.48
C ASP A 222 -3.51 15.47 -0.30
N CYS A 223 -3.31 14.78 -1.42
CA CYS A 223 -2.68 13.45 -1.45
C CYS A 223 -1.29 13.48 -0.81
N LYS A 224 -0.86 12.39 -0.16
CA LYS A 224 0.48 12.20 0.41
C LYS A 224 1.58 12.46 -0.62
N ASN A 225 1.30 12.07 -1.86
CA ASN A 225 2.21 12.21 -2.99
C ASN A 225 2.03 13.55 -3.73
N ALA A 226 1.40 14.55 -3.12
CA ALA A 226 1.25 15.88 -3.73
C ALA A 226 2.60 16.53 -4.03
N ALA A 227 3.58 16.39 -3.13
CA ALA A 227 4.96 16.81 -3.35
C ALA A 227 5.63 16.14 -4.57
N HIS A 228 5.18 14.93 -4.93
CA HIS A 228 5.68 14.18 -6.09
C HIS A 228 4.85 14.42 -7.36
N GLY A 229 3.88 15.35 -7.34
CA GLY A 229 3.12 15.77 -8.50
C GLY A 229 1.67 15.26 -8.56
N CYS A 230 1.15 14.59 -7.53
CA CYS A 230 -0.28 14.27 -7.46
C CYS A 230 -1.11 15.53 -7.16
N LYS A 231 -2.08 15.87 -8.01
CA LYS A 231 -2.95 17.05 -7.83
C LYS A 231 -4.29 16.74 -7.15
N ALA A 232 -4.45 15.52 -6.63
CA ALA A 232 -5.71 15.09 -6.03
C ALA A 232 -5.93 15.77 -4.67
N ARG A 233 -7.12 16.37 -4.52
CA ARG A 233 -7.64 16.92 -3.27
C ARG A 233 -8.87 16.11 -2.88
N LEU A 234 -8.82 15.45 -1.73
CA LEU A 234 -9.78 14.42 -1.34
C LEU A 234 -10.26 14.68 0.08
N ARG A 235 -11.44 14.16 0.42
CA ARG A 235 -11.86 14.13 1.83
C ARG A 235 -10.90 13.23 2.61
N TRP A 236 -10.54 13.61 3.83
CA TRP A 236 -9.62 12.84 4.67
C TRP A 236 -10.02 11.35 4.78
N ARG A 237 -11.31 11.08 4.97
CA ARG A 237 -11.83 9.70 5.02
C ARG A 237 -11.63 8.92 3.73
N ASP A 238 -11.60 9.56 2.56
CA ASP A 238 -11.51 8.89 1.24
C ASP A 238 -10.05 8.85 0.73
N ARG A 239 -9.14 9.56 1.40
CA ARG A 239 -7.71 9.65 1.04
C ARG A 239 -7.05 8.27 0.95
N HIS A 240 -7.37 7.37 1.89
CA HIS A 240 -6.79 6.03 1.91
C HIS A 240 -7.14 5.23 0.65
N LEU A 241 -8.36 5.34 0.11
CA LEU A 241 -8.76 4.65 -1.13
C LEU A 241 -7.96 5.10 -2.36
N HIS A 242 -7.57 6.38 -2.39
CA HIS A 242 -6.72 6.92 -3.44
C HIS A 242 -5.25 6.51 -3.28
N GLU A 243 -4.77 6.45 -2.04
CA GLU A 243 -3.37 6.18 -1.71
C GLU A 243 -3.05 4.69 -1.57
N ASP A 244 -4.06 3.84 -1.41
CA ASP A 244 -3.86 2.42 -1.21
C ASP A 244 -3.23 1.79 -2.45
N PHE A 245 -1.98 1.37 -2.29
CA PHE A 245 -1.21 0.71 -3.33
C PHE A 245 -1.75 -0.70 -3.62
N MET A 246 -2.35 -1.36 -2.62
CA MET A 246 -2.95 -2.69 -2.76
C MET A 246 -4.34 -2.63 -3.41
N ALA A 247 -5.00 -1.46 -3.35
CA ALA A 247 -6.25 -1.20 -4.06
C ALA A 247 -6.07 -0.98 -5.58
N LEU A 248 -4.83 -0.79 -6.06
CA LEU A 248 -4.55 -0.75 -7.49
C LEU A 248 -4.94 -2.11 -8.11
N SER A 249 -5.88 -2.06 -9.05
CA SER A 249 -6.52 -3.19 -9.72
C SER A 249 -5.53 -4.22 -10.26
N ARG A 250 -6.01 -5.46 -10.40
CA ARG A 250 -5.24 -6.59 -10.96
C ARG A 250 -4.67 -6.26 -12.35
N ASP A 251 -3.79 -7.13 -12.81
CA ASP A 251 -3.12 -7.00 -14.09
C ASP A 251 -4.10 -6.65 -15.23
N ARG A 252 -3.70 -5.69 -16.07
CA ARG A 252 -4.49 -5.23 -17.21
C ARG A 252 -4.88 -6.41 -18.09
N SER A 253 -6.05 -6.34 -18.69
CA SER A 253 -6.43 -7.25 -19.79
C SER A 253 -6.33 -6.55 -21.14
N MET A 254 -6.19 -7.36 -22.17
CA MET A 254 -6.31 -7.00 -23.57
C MET A 254 -7.08 -8.11 -24.29
N LEU A 255 -7.73 -7.75 -25.39
CA LEU A 255 -8.49 -8.71 -26.18
C LEU A 255 -7.66 -9.14 -27.39
N GLN A 256 -7.41 -10.44 -27.50
CA GLN A 256 -6.78 -11.05 -28.65
C GLN A 256 -7.85 -11.37 -29.70
N PHE A 257 -7.63 -10.90 -30.92
CA PHE A 257 -8.32 -11.36 -32.09
C PHE A 257 -7.49 -12.50 -32.68
N GLU A 258 -8.05 -13.70 -32.68
CA GLU A 258 -7.35 -14.92 -33.10
C GLU A 258 -6.97 -14.90 -34.59
N THR A 259 -5.87 -15.57 -34.90
CA THR A 259 -5.46 -15.82 -36.29
C THR A 259 -6.48 -16.77 -36.95
N GLY A 260 -6.80 -16.54 -38.22
CA GLY A 260 -7.90 -17.21 -38.93
C GLY A 260 -9.02 -16.26 -39.39
N GLY A 261 -9.01 -15.01 -38.90
CA GLY A 261 -9.68 -13.87 -39.53
C GLY A 261 -11.20 -13.82 -39.48
N SER A 262 -11.82 -14.54 -38.54
CA SER A 262 -13.27 -14.47 -38.24
C SER A 262 -13.59 -13.79 -36.90
N SER A 263 -12.60 -13.19 -36.24
CA SER A 263 -12.77 -12.56 -34.92
C SER A 263 -13.47 -11.22 -35.01
N TYR A 264 -14.54 -10.98 -34.26
CA TYR A 264 -15.19 -9.66 -34.25
C TYR A 264 -15.99 -9.40 -32.97
N ILE A 265 -16.28 -8.12 -32.72
CA ILE A 265 -17.18 -7.65 -31.67
C ILE A 265 -18.39 -7.02 -32.35
N ALA A 266 -19.60 -7.48 -31.98
CA ALA A 266 -20.85 -7.02 -32.57
C ALA A 266 -21.36 -5.75 -31.88
N VAL A 267 -20.84 -4.58 -32.28
CA VAL A 267 -21.16 -3.27 -31.65
C VAL A 267 -22.66 -2.93 -31.69
N ARG A 268 -23.36 -3.33 -32.75
CA ARG A 268 -24.83 -3.18 -32.86
C ARG A 268 -25.45 -4.52 -33.28
N SER A 269 -26.38 -5.02 -32.46
CA SER A 269 -27.17 -6.22 -32.78
C SER A 269 -28.20 -5.92 -33.88
N ASN A 270 -28.46 -6.88 -34.76
CA ASN A 270 -29.56 -6.82 -35.72
C ASN A 270 -30.95 -6.89 -35.06
N ASP A 271 -31.03 -7.11 -33.74
CA ASP A 271 -32.30 -7.21 -33.02
C ASP A 271 -32.78 -5.83 -32.52
N SER A 272 -33.32 -5.02 -33.42
CA SER A 272 -34.46 -4.12 -33.13
C SER A 272 -34.91 -3.36 -34.38
N SER A 273 -36.19 -3.55 -34.65
CA SER A 273 -37.01 -3.15 -35.80
C SER A 273 -37.22 -1.65 -36.00
N THR A 274 -36.25 -0.77 -35.73
CA THR A 274 -36.41 0.67 -36.04
C THR A 274 -35.09 1.44 -36.00
N SER A 275 -34.27 1.32 -37.04
CA SER A 275 -33.39 2.38 -37.55
C SER A 275 -32.52 1.80 -38.66
N SER A 276 -32.62 2.39 -39.85
CA SER A 276 -31.64 2.26 -40.93
C SER A 276 -30.20 2.09 -40.40
N LEU A 277 -29.52 1.01 -40.83
CA LEU A 277 -28.12 0.68 -40.59
C LEU A 277 -27.19 1.81 -41.07
N THR A 278 -27.03 2.88 -40.28
CA THR A 278 -26.20 4.02 -40.65
C THR A 278 -24.92 4.05 -39.84
N ASP A 279 -23.80 3.96 -40.55
CA ASP A 279 -22.47 4.38 -40.10
C ASP A 279 -22.52 5.77 -39.44
N LEU A 280 -21.61 6.05 -38.51
CA LEU A 280 -21.62 7.31 -37.79
C LEU A 280 -21.09 8.43 -38.72
N PRO A 281 -21.93 9.45 -39.07
CA PRO A 281 -21.50 10.51 -39.98
C PRO A 281 -20.53 11.49 -39.29
N PRO A 282 -19.67 12.19 -40.05
CA PRO A 282 -18.73 13.15 -39.47
C PRO A 282 -19.44 14.36 -38.83
N PRO A 283 -18.87 14.97 -37.76
CA PRO A 283 -17.51 14.72 -37.27
C PRO A 283 -17.41 13.54 -36.32
N TRP A 284 -16.33 12.77 -36.45
CA TRP A 284 -16.03 11.67 -35.53
C TRP A 284 -14.51 11.46 -35.39
N THR A 285 -14.12 10.81 -34.30
CA THR A 285 -12.76 10.31 -34.10
C THR A 285 -12.83 8.87 -33.61
N ALA A 286 -12.10 7.96 -34.25
CA ALA A 286 -11.93 6.59 -33.81
C ALA A 286 -10.48 6.33 -33.41
N GLU A 287 -10.26 5.95 -32.16
CA GLU A 287 -8.95 5.62 -31.61
C GLU A 287 -8.88 4.12 -31.29
N TYR A 288 -7.73 3.52 -31.62
CA TYR A 288 -7.44 2.12 -31.37
C TYR A 288 -6.02 1.98 -30.84
N PHE A 289 -5.81 1.20 -29.78
CA PHE A 289 -4.47 0.70 -29.44
C PHE A 289 -4.35 -0.72 -29.97
N LEU A 290 -3.38 -0.93 -30.84
CA LEU A 290 -3.27 -2.14 -31.64
C LEU A 290 -1.87 -2.72 -31.52
N TRP A 291 -1.81 -4.04 -31.41
CA TRP A 291 -0.60 -4.83 -31.54
C TRP A 291 -0.84 -5.88 -32.62
N MET A 292 -0.17 -5.74 -33.76
CA MET A 292 -0.28 -6.75 -34.83
C MET A 292 0.50 -8.02 -34.48
N VAL A 293 -0.03 -9.17 -34.88
CA VAL A 293 0.64 -10.47 -34.67
C VAL A 293 2.01 -10.50 -35.35
N ASP A 294 2.93 -11.24 -34.74
CA ASP A 294 4.22 -11.63 -35.30
C ASP A 294 4.06 -12.06 -36.77
N ALA A 295 4.96 -11.58 -37.66
CA ALA A 295 4.89 -11.85 -39.09
C ALA A 295 4.90 -13.36 -39.40
N ASP A 296 5.71 -14.13 -38.69
CA ASP A 296 5.83 -15.58 -38.80
C ASP A 296 4.48 -16.29 -38.66
N LYS A 297 3.69 -15.92 -37.64
CA LYS A 297 2.38 -16.54 -37.39
C LYS A 297 1.37 -16.17 -38.46
N GLU A 298 1.44 -14.96 -39.00
CA GLU A 298 0.57 -14.56 -40.09
C GLU A 298 0.92 -15.27 -41.39
N ILE A 299 2.21 -15.44 -41.70
CA ILE A 299 2.68 -16.24 -42.84
C ILE A 299 2.16 -17.68 -42.70
N LEU A 300 2.31 -18.29 -41.53
CA LEU A 300 1.80 -19.63 -41.26
C LEU A 300 0.26 -19.70 -41.36
N ASP A 301 -0.49 -18.71 -40.90
CA ASP A 301 -1.95 -18.65 -41.05
C ASP A 301 -2.40 -18.53 -42.52
N LEU A 302 -1.69 -17.71 -43.30
CA LEU A 302 -1.91 -17.55 -44.73
C LEU A 302 -1.64 -18.85 -45.50
N LEU A 303 -0.54 -19.53 -45.17
CA LEU A 303 -0.19 -20.80 -45.80
C LEU A 303 -1.13 -21.93 -45.38
N LYS A 304 -1.51 -22.01 -44.11
CA LYS A 304 -2.56 -22.93 -43.64
C LYS A 304 -3.89 -22.72 -44.39
N SER A 305 -4.32 -21.47 -44.53
CA SER A 305 -5.53 -21.12 -45.29
C SER A 305 -5.40 -21.47 -46.78
N SER A 306 -4.20 -21.33 -47.34
CA SER A 306 -3.90 -21.71 -48.73
C SER A 306 -3.95 -23.22 -48.94
N LEU A 307 -3.40 -24.01 -48.01
CA LEU A 307 -3.43 -25.48 -48.05
C LEU A 307 -4.87 -26.02 -47.93
N GLN A 308 -5.69 -25.45 -47.06
CA GLN A 308 -7.11 -25.79 -46.95
C GLN A 308 -7.86 -25.56 -48.27
N ARG A 309 -7.52 -24.48 -48.99
CA ARG A 309 -8.10 -24.20 -50.31
C ARG A 309 -7.51 -25.07 -51.40
N MET A 310 -6.26 -25.51 -51.28
CA MET A 310 -5.65 -26.44 -52.23
C MET A 310 -6.40 -27.78 -52.22
N GLU A 311 -6.82 -28.26 -51.05
CA GLU A 311 -7.69 -29.43 -50.95
C GLU A 311 -9.00 -29.23 -51.73
N THR A 312 -9.61 -28.04 -51.61
CA THR A 312 -10.81 -27.69 -52.38
C THR A 312 -10.53 -27.73 -53.89
N VAL A 313 -9.39 -27.19 -54.33
CA VAL A 313 -8.97 -27.24 -55.75
C VAL A 313 -8.87 -28.68 -56.23
N VAL A 314 -8.20 -29.54 -55.47
CA VAL A 314 -7.96 -30.94 -55.84
C VAL A 314 -9.27 -31.73 -55.91
N LEU A 315 -10.10 -31.64 -54.86
CA LEU A 315 -11.41 -32.31 -54.79
C LEU A 315 -12.33 -31.86 -55.92
N GLN A 316 -12.46 -30.54 -56.12
CA GLN A 316 -13.32 -29.98 -57.15
C GLN A 316 -12.81 -30.25 -58.57
N THR A 317 -11.49 -30.40 -58.77
CA THR A 317 -10.93 -30.79 -60.08
C THR A 317 -11.30 -32.23 -60.44
N ARG A 318 -11.30 -33.13 -59.45
CA ARG A 318 -11.78 -34.51 -59.62
C ARG A 318 -13.28 -34.54 -59.93
N GLU A 319 -14.09 -33.82 -59.16
CA GLU A 319 -15.54 -33.70 -59.40
C GLU A 319 -15.83 -33.09 -60.77
N LEU A 320 -15.11 -32.04 -61.17
CA LEU A 320 -15.23 -31.42 -62.49
C LEU A 320 -15.00 -32.45 -63.61
N SER A 321 -13.98 -33.30 -63.47
CA SER A 321 -13.70 -34.36 -64.45
C SER A 321 -14.85 -35.37 -64.54
N GLN A 322 -15.44 -35.76 -63.41
CA GLN A 322 -16.61 -36.63 -63.36
C GLN A 322 -17.84 -35.97 -64.01
N TRP A 323 -18.11 -34.70 -63.70
CA TRP A 323 -19.22 -33.96 -64.30
C TRP A 323 -19.05 -33.79 -65.82
N GLN A 324 -17.82 -33.57 -66.29
CA GLN A 324 -17.50 -33.52 -67.72
C GLN A 324 -17.76 -34.87 -68.41
N GLN A 325 -17.34 -35.98 -67.79
CA GLN A 325 -17.64 -37.33 -68.29
C GLN A 325 -19.14 -37.61 -68.32
N ASN A 326 -19.88 -37.18 -67.30
CA ASN A 326 -21.35 -37.29 -67.26
C ASN A 326 -22.01 -36.47 -68.38
N CYS A 327 -21.54 -35.25 -68.63
CA CYS A 327 -21.98 -34.44 -69.77
C CYS A 327 -21.72 -35.14 -71.10
N GLU A 328 -20.54 -35.73 -71.31
CA GLU A 328 -20.20 -36.48 -72.52
C GLU A 328 -21.04 -37.75 -72.68
N SER A 329 -21.25 -38.49 -71.59
CA SER A 329 -22.11 -39.68 -71.55
C SER A 329 -23.54 -39.33 -71.92
N CYS A 330 -24.09 -38.24 -71.38
CA CYS A 330 -25.41 -37.74 -71.75
C CYS A 330 -25.48 -37.35 -73.22
N LYS A 331 -24.46 -36.67 -73.76
CA LYS A 331 -24.38 -36.34 -75.20
C LYS A 331 -24.34 -37.60 -76.08
N LYS A 332 -23.65 -38.66 -75.66
CA LYS A 332 -23.60 -39.96 -76.38
C LYS A 332 -24.97 -40.64 -76.36
N LYS A 333 -25.60 -40.78 -75.19
CA LYS A 333 -26.97 -41.34 -75.04
C LYS A 333 -28.01 -40.55 -75.85
N LEU A 334 -27.88 -39.23 -75.94
CA LEU A 334 -28.77 -38.40 -76.75
C LEU A 334 -28.61 -38.69 -78.25
N LYS A 335 -27.37 -38.92 -78.72
CA LYS A 335 -27.11 -39.32 -80.12
C LYS A 335 -27.69 -40.70 -80.42
N GLU A 336 -27.56 -41.65 -79.49
CA GLU A 336 -28.14 -43.00 -79.60
C GLU A 336 -29.68 -42.96 -79.65
N LEU A 337 -30.33 -42.18 -78.78
CA LEU A 337 -31.79 -41.97 -78.81
C LEU A 337 -32.25 -41.32 -80.13
N LYS A 338 -31.49 -40.35 -80.66
CA LYS A 338 -31.77 -39.75 -81.98
C LYS A 338 -31.63 -40.77 -83.11
N HIS A 339 -30.64 -41.66 -83.04
CA HIS A 339 -30.42 -42.71 -84.03
C HIS A 339 -31.53 -43.77 -84.00
N MET A 340 -31.96 -44.21 -82.80
CA MET A 340 -33.10 -45.10 -82.60
C MET A 340 -34.41 -44.51 -83.17
N ARG A 341 -34.61 -43.19 -83.00
CA ARG A 341 -35.74 -42.46 -83.60
C ARG A 341 -35.65 -42.33 -85.12
N SER A 342 -34.45 -42.37 -85.70
CA SER A 342 -34.26 -42.35 -87.17
C SER A 342 -34.46 -43.73 -87.80
N GLN A 343 -34.13 -44.82 -87.10
CA GLN A 343 -34.23 -46.19 -87.59
C GLN A 343 -35.63 -46.80 -87.48
N THR A 344 -36.51 -46.23 -86.65
CA THR A 344 -37.91 -46.65 -86.53
C THR A 344 -38.73 -46.48 -87.83
N ASN A 345 -38.22 -45.75 -88.82
CA ASN A 345 -38.81 -45.65 -90.17
C ASN A 345 -38.35 -46.76 -91.15
N LYS A 346 -37.37 -47.60 -90.80
CA LYS A 346 -36.89 -48.70 -91.66
C LYS A 346 -36.59 -49.95 -90.83
N SER A 347 -37.56 -50.88 -90.85
CA SER A 347 -37.51 -52.28 -90.40
C SER A 347 -37.46 -52.60 -88.90
N GLN A 348 -38.22 -53.64 -88.56
CA GLN A 348 -38.50 -54.30 -87.27
C GLN A 348 -37.32 -54.37 -86.29
N VAL A 349 -37.37 -53.55 -85.24
CA VAL A 349 -36.70 -53.79 -83.95
C VAL A 349 -37.70 -53.38 -82.84
N LYS A 350 -37.68 -54.07 -81.69
CA LYS A 350 -38.58 -53.83 -80.53
C LYS A 350 -38.73 -52.33 -80.23
N ASN A 351 -39.91 -51.79 -80.50
CA ASN A 351 -40.22 -50.37 -80.40
C ASN A 351 -40.49 -49.97 -78.94
N LEU A 352 -39.66 -49.07 -78.39
CA LEU A 352 -40.08 -48.21 -77.27
C LEU A 352 -41.24 -47.32 -77.75
N THR A 353 -42.26 -47.15 -76.93
CA THR A 353 -43.40 -46.28 -77.24
C THR A 353 -42.97 -44.82 -77.27
N GLY A 354 -43.69 -43.96 -78.01
CA GLY A 354 -43.39 -42.52 -78.08
C GLY A 354 -43.37 -41.82 -76.72
N ALA A 355 -44.15 -42.31 -75.75
CA ALA A 355 -44.17 -41.83 -74.37
C ALA A 355 -42.89 -42.21 -73.61
N GLU A 356 -42.39 -43.44 -73.75
CA GLU A 356 -41.14 -43.90 -73.12
C GLU A 356 -39.92 -43.17 -73.70
N LEU A 357 -39.91 -42.90 -75.01
CA LEU A 357 -38.86 -42.09 -75.65
C LEU A 357 -38.86 -40.63 -75.15
N SER A 358 -40.05 -40.06 -74.92
CA SER A 358 -40.18 -38.70 -74.37
C SER A 358 -39.75 -38.63 -72.90
N LEU A 359 -40.06 -39.65 -72.10
CA LEU A 359 -39.67 -39.71 -70.70
C LEU A 359 -38.15 -39.89 -70.56
N ALA A 360 -37.55 -40.82 -71.33
CA ALA A 360 -36.11 -41.01 -71.38
C ALA A 360 -35.37 -39.76 -71.87
N ALA A 361 -35.92 -39.02 -72.84
CA ALA A 361 -35.34 -37.76 -73.29
C ALA A 361 -35.41 -36.65 -72.21
N LYS A 362 -36.49 -36.60 -71.41
CA LYS A 362 -36.64 -35.67 -70.31
C LYS A 362 -35.67 -35.99 -69.16
N GLU A 363 -35.59 -37.25 -68.74
CA GLU A 363 -34.62 -37.69 -67.71
C GLU A 363 -33.17 -37.42 -68.13
N LEU A 364 -32.86 -37.62 -69.42
CA LEU A 364 -31.54 -37.31 -69.96
C LEU A 364 -31.27 -35.80 -70.02
N ALA A 365 -32.28 -34.98 -70.31
CA ALA A 365 -32.17 -33.52 -70.27
C ALA A 365 -31.96 -33.01 -68.84
N ASP A 366 -32.69 -33.55 -67.87
CA ASP A 366 -32.54 -33.22 -66.44
C ASP A 366 -31.16 -33.65 -65.93
N SER A 367 -30.69 -34.85 -66.31
CA SER A 367 -29.34 -35.35 -65.99
C SER A 367 -28.24 -34.51 -66.64
N PHE A 368 -28.44 -34.08 -67.89
CA PHE A 368 -27.51 -33.19 -68.58
C PHE A 368 -27.47 -31.80 -67.93
N HIS A 369 -28.62 -31.24 -67.56
CA HIS A 369 -28.70 -29.98 -66.85
C HIS A 369 -28.01 -30.07 -65.48
N ALA A 370 -28.25 -31.13 -64.72
CA ALA A 370 -27.57 -31.38 -63.45
C ALA A 370 -26.05 -31.47 -63.63
N ALA A 371 -25.57 -32.20 -64.65
CA ALA A 371 -24.15 -32.30 -64.96
C ALA A 371 -23.55 -30.95 -65.41
N GLU A 372 -24.26 -30.17 -66.21
CA GLU A 372 -23.83 -28.83 -66.63
C GLU A 372 -23.77 -27.85 -65.46
N THR A 373 -24.74 -27.91 -64.54
CA THR A 373 -24.70 -27.13 -63.30
C THR A 373 -23.51 -27.54 -62.43
N GLY A 374 -23.23 -28.84 -62.29
CA GLY A 374 -22.08 -29.38 -61.57
C GLY A 374 -20.74 -28.90 -62.16
N VAL A 375 -20.61 -28.90 -63.49
CA VAL A 375 -19.42 -28.34 -64.17
C VAL A 375 -19.22 -26.86 -63.79
N ARG A 376 -20.27 -26.04 -63.86
CA ARG A 376 -20.19 -24.60 -63.56
C ARG A 376 -19.85 -24.35 -62.09
N THR A 377 -20.45 -25.08 -61.16
CA THR A 377 -20.18 -24.93 -59.72
C THR A 377 -18.75 -25.32 -59.38
N SER A 378 -18.27 -26.46 -59.88
CA SER A 378 -16.90 -26.91 -59.63
C SER A 378 -15.87 -25.97 -60.29
N GLN A 379 -16.11 -25.48 -61.51
CA GLN A 379 -15.27 -24.47 -62.13
C GLN A 379 -15.20 -23.16 -61.31
N LYS A 380 -16.35 -22.69 -60.81
CA LYS A 380 -16.39 -21.51 -59.93
C LYS A 380 -15.63 -21.74 -58.63
N ALA A 381 -15.81 -22.91 -58.00
CA ALA A 381 -15.10 -23.26 -56.77
C ALA A 381 -13.58 -23.34 -56.96
N ILE A 382 -13.11 -23.97 -58.06
CA ILE A 382 -11.69 -24.07 -58.39
C ILE A 382 -11.08 -22.68 -58.65
N THR A 383 -11.73 -21.86 -59.47
CA THR A 383 -11.22 -20.51 -59.81
C THR A 383 -11.16 -19.61 -58.57
N LEU A 384 -12.19 -19.68 -57.71
CA LEU A 384 -12.22 -18.96 -56.44
C LEU A 384 -11.11 -19.41 -55.50
N ALA A 385 -10.95 -20.73 -55.31
CA ALA A 385 -9.92 -21.28 -54.44
C ALA A 385 -8.51 -20.95 -54.94
N LYS A 386 -8.23 -21.10 -56.25
CA LYS A 386 -6.94 -20.71 -56.85
C LYS A 386 -6.66 -19.21 -56.70
N GLY A 387 -7.67 -18.36 -56.89
CA GLY A 387 -7.50 -16.91 -56.73
C GLY A 387 -7.18 -16.50 -55.29
N TRP A 388 -7.81 -17.13 -54.30
CA TRP A 388 -7.46 -16.91 -52.88
C TRP A 388 -6.07 -17.44 -52.53
N ILE A 389 -5.70 -18.63 -53.01
CA ILE A 389 -4.33 -19.16 -52.85
C ILE A 389 -3.31 -18.16 -53.41
N GLN A 390 -3.58 -17.60 -54.59
CA GLN A 390 -2.72 -16.57 -55.18
C GLN A 390 -2.56 -15.36 -54.26
N ILE A 391 -3.67 -14.83 -53.75
CA ILE A 391 -3.64 -13.65 -52.86
C ILE A 391 -2.85 -13.95 -51.58
N PHE A 392 -3.11 -15.09 -50.93
CA PHE A 392 -2.45 -15.43 -49.68
C PHE A 392 -0.98 -15.74 -49.82
N VAL A 393 -0.61 -16.56 -50.81
CA VAL A 393 0.79 -16.95 -51.01
C VAL A 393 1.62 -15.75 -51.46
N THR A 394 1.06 -14.85 -52.29
CA THR A 394 1.75 -13.60 -52.67
C THR A 394 1.91 -12.64 -51.50
N GLU A 395 0.91 -12.53 -50.62
CA GLU A 395 1.00 -11.72 -49.41
C GLU A 395 1.97 -12.32 -48.39
N ALA A 396 1.93 -13.63 -48.18
CA ALA A 396 2.88 -14.35 -47.32
C ALA A 396 4.32 -14.13 -47.80
N LYS A 397 4.56 -14.25 -49.11
CA LYS A 397 5.87 -13.93 -49.70
C LYS A 397 6.27 -12.47 -49.48
N ARG A 398 5.33 -11.54 -49.59
CA ARG A 398 5.61 -10.11 -49.35
C ARG A 398 6.04 -9.86 -47.91
N ILE A 399 5.33 -10.42 -46.93
CA ILE A 399 5.67 -10.31 -45.49
C ILE A 399 7.03 -10.98 -45.23
N PHE A 400 7.29 -12.14 -45.84
CA PHE A 400 8.56 -12.85 -45.74
C PHE A 400 9.74 -12.00 -46.26
N GLN A 401 9.58 -11.36 -47.42
CA GLN A 401 10.60 -10.45 -47.99
C GLN A 401 10.83 -9.18 -47.15
N GLU A 402 9.82 -8.71 -46.42
CA GLU A 402 10.02 -7.62 -45.46
C GLU A 402 10.89 -8.06 -44.27
N GLN A 403 10.81 -9.33 -43.87
CA GLN A 403 11.63 -9.91 -42.79
C GLN A 403 13.05 -10.28 -43.20
N GLU A 404 13.33 -10.55 -44.48
CA GLU A 404 14.71 -10.81 -44.97
C GLU A 404 15.71 -9.68 -44.67
N LYS A 405 15.23 -8.50 -44.25
CA LYS A 405 16.05 -7.39 -43.77
C LYS A 405 16.58 -7.59 -42.34
N HIS A 406 16.19 -8.67 -41.66
CA HIS A 406 16.56 -9.02 -40.28
C HIS A 406 17.46 -10.26 -40.21
N ASP A 407 17.74 -10.77 -39.00
CA ASP A 407 18.75 -11.81 -38.73
C ASP A 407 18.54 -13.12 -39.52
N ALA A 408 19.60 -13.63 -40.15
CA ALA A 408 19.55 -14.82 -41.00
C ALA A 408 19.11 -16.10 -40.25
N TYR A 409 19.40 -16.20 -38.96
CA TYR A 409 19.03 -17.33 -38.12
C TYR A 409 17.51 -17.47 -37.94
N ASP A 410 16.80 -16.34 -37.79
CA ASP A 410 15.34 -16.35 -37.61
C ASP A 410 14.62 -16.76 -38.91
N LEU A 411 15.21 -16.43 -40.06
CA LEU A 411 14.67 -16.81 -41.37
C LEU A 411 14.72 -18.33 -41.60
N ASP A 412 15.81 -18.98 -41.21
CA ASP A 412 15.95 -20.44 -41.32
C ASP A 412 14.97 -21.17 -40.39
N ASN A 413 14.76 -20.65 -39.18
CA ASN A 413 13.73 -21.16 -38.27
C ASN A 413 12.32 -21.03 -38.85
N LEU A 414 12.01 -19.91 -39.52
CA LEU A 414 10.71 -19.72 -40.17
C LEU A 414 10.52 -20.68 -41.34
N LYS A 415 11.55 -20.88 -42.18
CA LYS A 415 11.50 -21.87 -43.28
C LYS A 415 11.24 -23.29 -42.75
N ALA A 416 11.92 -23.67 -41.66
CA ALA A 416 11.68 -24.94 -40.99
C ALA A 416 10.24 -25.04 -40.46
N ALA A 417 9.73 -23.99 -39.80
CA ALA A 417 8.35 -23.95 -39.30
C ALA A 417 7.29 -24.07 -40.43
N ILE A 418 7.55 -23.47 -41.60
CA ILE A 418 6.68 -23.62 -42.78
C ILE A 418 6.68 -25.08 -43.26
N ALA A 419 7.85 -25.70 -43.36
CA ALA A 419 7.97 -27.09 -43.79
C ALA A 419 7.28 -28.05 -42.80
N ASP A 420 7.51 -27.85 -41.50
CA ASP A 420 6.91 -28.66 -40.43
C ASP A 420 5.38 -28.53 -40.41
N GLN A 421 4.84 -27.30 -40.51
CA GLN A 421 3.40 -27.09 -40.59
C GLN A 421 2.80 -27.76 -41.82
N THR A 422 3.48 -27.67 -42.96
CA THR A 422 3.01 -28.29 -44.20
C THR A 422 2.99 -29.80 -44.08
N ALA A 423 4.04 -30.40 -43.51
CA ALA A 423 4.12 -31.84 -43.26
C ALA A 423 2.98 -32.31 -42.35
N GLN A 424 2.75 -31.63 -41.22
CA GLN A 424 1.65 -31.94 -40.30
C GLN A 424 0.28 -31.87 -40.99
N MET A 425 0.04 -30.82 -41.79
CA MET A 425 -1.22 -30.66 -42.50
C MET A 425 -1.45 -31.73 -43.58
N LEU A 426 -0.39 -32.20 -44.23
CA LEU A 426 -0.46 -33.28 -45.21
C LEU A 426 -0.74 -34.63 -44.53
N GLU A 427 -0.21 -34.87 -43.32
CA GLU A 427 -0.56 -36.04 -42.50
C GLU A 427 -2.04 -36.03 -42.10
N GLU A 428 -2.57 -34.87 -41.69
CA GLU A 428 -3.98 -34.71 -41.32
C GLU A 428 -4.93 -34.86 -42.53
N LYS A 429 -4.43 -34.70 -43.77
CA LYS A 429 -5.22 -34.68 -45.01
C LYS A 429 -4.66 -35.62 -46.07
N PRO A 430 -4.83 -36.95 -45.92
CA PRO A 430 -4.26 -37.95 -46.84
C PRO A 430 -4.75 -37.78 -48.28
N VAL A 431 -5.94 -37.20 -48.48
CA VAL A 431 -6.52 -36.91 -49.80
C VAL A 431 -5.61 -36.03 -50.66
N LEU A 432 -4.91 -35.06 -50.06
CA LEU A 432 -3.95 -34.22 -50.78
C LEU A 432 -2.75 -35.04 -51.27
N VAL A 433 -2.23 -35.92 -50.43
CA VAL A 433 -1.07 -36.78 -50.72
C VAL A 433 -1.41 -37.81 -51.80
N GLU A 434 -2.63 -38.34 -51.80
CA GLU A 434 -3.09 -39.33 -52.78
C GLU A 434 -3.31 -38.73 -54.19
N LEU A 435 -3.76 -37.48 -54.27
CA LEU A 435 -4.23 -36.88 -55.52
C LEU A 435 -3.23 -35.91 -56.17
N LEU A 436 -2.28 -35.36 -55.43
CA LEU A 436 -1.25 -34.45 -55.97
C LEU A 436 0.03 -35.19 -56.39
N PRO A 437 0.67 -34.79 -57.51
CA PRO A 437 2.01 -35.26 -57.86
C PRO A 437 3.05 -34.92 -56.78
N LYS A 438 4.09 -35.76 -56.64
CA LYS A 438 5.18 -35.56 -55.67
C LYS A 438 5.88 -34.20 -55.81
N ASP A 439 6.02 -33.71 -57.04
CA ASP A 439 6.64 -32.42 -57.32
C ASP A 439 5.79 -31.24 -56.81
N GLU A 440 4.46 -31.35 -56.91
CA GLU A 440 3.53 -30.33 -56.37
C GLU A 440 3.48 -30.39 -54.84
N LEU A 441 3.59 -31.58 -54.24
CA LEU A 441 3.68 -31.73 -52.78
C LEU A 441 4.95 -31.09 -52.21
N ALA A 442 6.10 -31.29 -52.86
CA ALA A 442 7.36 -30.65 -52.46
C ALA A 442 7.34 -29.13 -52.62
N MET A 443 6.58 -28.60 -53.58
CA MET A 443 6.38 -27.16 -53.74
C MET A 443 5.65 -26.54 -52.54
N LEU A 444 4.67 -27.22 -51.94
CA LEU A 444 3.83 -26.67 -50.89
C LEU A 444 4.61 -26.31 -49.61
N SER A 445 5.73 -26.98 -49.34
CA SER A 445 6.57 -26.73 -48.17
C SER A 445 7.58 -25.59 -48.36
N ASP A 446 7.71 -25.05 -49.58
CA ASP A 446 8.58 -23.92 -49.90
C ASP A 446 7.76 -22.72 -50.40
N LEU A 447 7.65 -21.69 -49.55
CA LEU A 447 6.88 -20.48 -49.83
C LEU A 447 7.32 -19.78 -51.13
N GLU A 448 8.63 -19.73 -51.43
CA GLU A 448 9.12 -19.01 -52.59
C GLU A 448 8.85 -19.77 -53.89
N VAL A 449 8.99 -21.09 -53.87
CA VAL A 449 8.66 -21.97 -55.00
C VAL A 449 7.15 -21.91 -55.25
N TRP A 450 6.33 -22.04 -54.20
CA TRP A 450 4.88 -21.98 -54.32
C TRP A 450 4.42 -20.62 -54.85
N ALA A 451 4.97 -19.52 -54.34
CA ALA A 451 4.64 -18.18 -54.83
C ALA A 451 5.03 -17.96 -56.30
N ARG A 452 6.15 -18.54 -56.76
CA ARG A 452 6.54 -18.49 -58.18
C ARG A 452 5.57 -19.28 -59.05
N HIS A 453 5.08 -20.41 -58.58
CA HIS A 453 4.12 -21.23 -59.32
C HIS A 453 2.75 -20.55 -59.45
N VAL A 454 2.27 -19.90 -58.38
CA VAL A 454 0.95 -19.26 -58.39
C VAL A 454 0.99 -17.85 -59.03
N ALA A 455 2.16 -17.24 -59.16
CA ALA A 455 2.33 -15.97 -59.87
C ALA A 455 2.06 -16.16 -61.38
N THR A 456 0.95 -15.61 -61.87
CA THR A 456 0.58 -15.68 -63.28
C THR A 456 1.52 -14.82 -64.16
N PRO A 457 2.09 -15.36 -65.25
CA PRO A 457 2.88 -14.59 -66.21
C PRO A 457 1.95 -13.76 -67.10
N GLY A 458 1.53 -12.57 -66.65
CA GLY A 458 0.66 -11.70 -67.46
C GLY A 458 0.56 -10.22 -67.06
N SER A 459 1.19 -9.79 -65.96
CA SER A 459 0.96 -8.44 -65.41
C SER A 459 1.93 -7.36 -65.92
N LYS A 460 2.30 -7.36 -67.20
CA LYS A 460 3.07 -6.27 -67.81
C LYS A 460 2.56 -5.90 -69.22
N SER A 461 1.37 -5.28 -69.29
CA SER A 461 1.06 -4.34 -70.38
C SER A 461 0.03 -3.30 -69.90
N ASN A 462 0.41 -2.03 -69.96
CA ASN A 462 -0.48 -0.88 -69.79
C ASN A 462 -1.18 -0.60 -71.13
N SER A 463 -2.07 -1.49 -71.57
CA SER A 463 -2.85 -1.24 -72.78
C SER A 463 -4.10 -0.37 -72.46
N PRO A 464 -4.50 0.55 -73.36
CA PRO A 464 -5.73 1.34 -73.21
C PRO A 464 -7.00 0.46 -73.13
N GLU A 465 -6.95 -0.73 -73.73
CA GLU A 465 -7.99 -1.75 -73.68
C GLU A 465 -8.20 -2.27 -72.25
N ARG A 466 -7.11 -2.49 -71.48
CA ARG A 466 -7.18 -2.89 -70.07
C ARG A 466 -7.82 -1.80 -69.19
N GLN A 467 -7.62 -0.52 -69.52
CA GLN A 467 -8.27 0.59 -68.80
C GLN A 467 -9.78 0.65 -69.07
N GLN A 468 -10.21 0.37 -70.30
CA GLN A 468 -11.63 0.29 -70.65
C GLN A 468 -12.31 -0.91 -69.95
N ILE A 469 -11.67 -2.07 -69.94
CA ILE A 469 -12.13 -3.27 -69.22
C ILE A 469 -12.28 -2.98 -67.72
N LEU A 470 -11.28 -2.36 -67.09
CA LEU A 470 -11.33 -1.97 -65.68
C LEU A 470 -12.47 -0.96 -65.39
N ALA A 471 -12.68 0.02 -66.27
CA ALA A 471 -13.75 0.99 -66.12
C ALA A 471 -15.14 0.34 -66.24
N GLU A 472 -15.32 -0.58 -67.19
CA GLU A 472 -16.55 -1.34 -67.36
C GLU A 472 -16.80 -2.29 -66.17
N GLN A 473 -15.78 -2.98 -65.70
CA GLN A 473 -15.82 -3.82 -64.50
C GLN A 473 -16.26 -3.02 -63.27
N THR A 474 -15.67 -1.85 -63.05
CA THR A 474 -16.01 -0.97 -61.91
C THR A 474 -17.47 -0.51 -61.97
N LYS A 475 -17.95 -0.19 -63.18
CA LYS A 475 -19.35 0.19 -63.42
C LYS A 475 -20.33 -0.95 -63.13
N LEU A 476 -19.99 -2.18 -63.52
CA LEU A 476 -20.83 -3.35 -63.29
C LEU A 476 -20.89 -3.74 -61.81
N LEU A 477 -19.75 -3.74 -61.09
CA LEU A 477 -19.71 -3.98 -59.64
C LEU A 477 -20.54 -2.95 -58.86
N LYS A 478 -20.55 -1.70 -59.31
CA LYS A 478 -21.41 -0.66 -58.74
C LYS A 478 -22.89 -0.99 -58.89
N LYS A 479 -23.33 -1.31 -60.11
CA LYS A 479 -24.73 -1.68 -60.38
C LYS A 479 -25.14 -2.93 -59.60
N ARG A 480 -24.23 -3.89 -59.42
CA ARG A 480 -24.44 -5.09 -58.61
C ARG A 480 -24.73 -4.75 -57.16
N ALA A 481 -23.89 -3.92 -56.52
CA ALA A 481 -24.07 -3.51 -55.14
C ALA A 481 -25.40 -2.76 -54.92
N GLU A 482 -25.77 -1.86 -55.83
CA GLU A 482 -27.06 -1.15 -55.78
C GLU A 482 -28.25 -2.13 -55.81
N LEU A 483 -28.18 -3.16 -56.66
CA LEU A 483 -29.24 -4.19 -56.73
C LEU A 483 -29.27 -5.08 -55.48
N GLN A 484 -28.12 -5.40 -54.89
CA GLN A 484 -28.05 -6.17 -53.64
C GLN A 484 -28.65 -5.41 -52.46
N ASP A 485 -28.38 -4.10 -52.35
CA ASP A 485 -28.98 -3.24 -51.33
C ASP A 485 -30.50 -3.18 -51.46
N LEU A 486 -31.02 -3.14 -52.70
CA LEU A 486 -32.46 -3.17 -52.97
C LEU A 486 -33.09 -4.52 -52.59
N VAL A 487 -32.43 -5.64 -52.86
CA VAL A 487 -32.91 -6.98 -52.45
C VAL A 487 -32.90 -7.11 -50.93
N ALA A 488 -31.82 -6.68 -50.26
CA ALA A 488 -31.71 -6.72 -48.82
C ALA A 488 -32.75 -5.82 -48.12
N GLY A 489 -33.10 -4.68 -48.71
CA GLY A 489 -34.19 -3.82 -48.24
C GLY A 489 -35.54 -4.52 -48.26
N LEU A 490 -35.86 -5.22 -49.35
CA LEU A 490 -37.10 -6.00 -49.47
C LEU A 490 -37.14 -7.21 -48.54
N ASP A 491 -35.99 -7.85 -48.29
CA ASP A 491 -35.88 -8.95 -47.33
C ASP A 491 -36.16 -8.48 -45.90
N ALA A 492 -35.69 -7.28 -45.53
CA ALA A 492 -35.96 -6.68 -44.22
C ALA A 492 -37.43 -6.26 -44.05
N GLU A 493 -38.10 -5.81 -45.12
CA GLU A 493 -39.54 -5.49 -45.10
C GLU A 493 -40.39 -6.77 -44.90
N LYS A 494 -39.98 -7.89 -45.50
CA LYS A 494 -40.65 -9.19 -45.37
C LYS A 494 -40.53 -9.82 -43.97
N GLU A 495 -39.46 -9.54 -43.23
CA GLU A 495 -39.27 -10.02 -41.85
C GLU A 495 -40.01 -9.14 -40.81
N ALA A 496 -40.42 -7.92 -41.18
CA ALA A 496 -41.07 -6.96 -40.28
C ALA A 496 -42.62 -7.03 -40.32
N GLU A 497 -43.20 -7.47 -41.44
CA GLU A 497 -44.64 -7.64 -41.60
C GLU A 497 -44.94 -9.11 -41.94
N ASP A 498 -45.69 -9.82 -41.09
CA ASP A 498 -46.20 -11.19 -41.32
C ASP A 498 -47.21 -11.27 -42.50
N ALA A 499 -47.02 -10.48 -43.56
CA ALA A 499 -47.89 -10.38 -44.71
C ALA A 499 -47.10 -10.69 -46.00
N GLU A 500 -47.55 -11.70 -46.75
CA GLU A 500 -47.09 -11.97 -48.11
C GLU A 500 -47.57 -10.86 -49.06
N ASP A 501 -46.83 -9.76 -49.13
CA ASP A 501 -47.06 -8.73 -50.16
C ASP A 501 -46.49 -9.23 -51.50
N GLY A 502 -47.40 -9.63 -52.40
CA GLY A 502 -47.05 -10.13 -53.74
C GLY A 502 -46.29 -9.12 -54.60
N GLU A 503 -46.34 -7.82 -54.27
CA GLU A 503 -45.58 -6.78 -54.95
C GLU A 503 -44.08 -6.81 -54.57
N SER A 504 -43.76 -6.98 -53.28
CA SER A 504 -42.38 -7.13 -52.78
C SER A 504 -41.69 -8.37 -53.34
N GLU A 505 -42.42 -9.49 -53.44
CA GLU A 505 -41.86 -10.72 -54.04
C GLU A 505 -41.64 -10.57 -55.56
N ARG A 506 -42.52 -9.81 -56.25
CA ARG A 506 -42.35 -9.49 -57.67
C ARG A 506 -41.15 -8.59 -57.91
N LEU A 507 -40.93 -7.58 -57.06
CA LEU A 507 -39.77 -6.68 -57.10
C LEU A 507 -38.48 -7.44 -56.80
N ARG A 508 -38.48 -8.31 -55.80
CA ARG A 508 -37.36 -9.21 -55.48
C ARG A 508 -36.95 -10.06 -56.67
N ARG A 509 -37.90 -10.80 -57.27
CA ARG A 509 -37.64 -11.62 -58.47
C ARG A 509 -37.16 -10.79 -59.67
N ARG A 510 -37.51 -9.50 -59.73
CA ARG A 510 -37.02 -8.57 -60.76
C ARG A 510 -35.56 -8.17 -60.49
N TYR A 511 -35.23 -7.79 -59.26
CA TYR A 511 -33.88 -7.39 -58.88
C TYR A 511 -32.91 -8.56 -58.95
N GLU A 512 -33.30 -9.76 -58.50
CA GLU A 512 -32.50 -11.00 -58.64
C GLU A 512 -32.20 -11.32 -60.11
N ARG A 513 -33.16 -11.12 -61.02
CA ARG A 513 -32.94 -11.29 -62.47
C ARG A 513 -31.98 -10.25 -63.05
N GLU A 514 -32.07 -9.00 -62.62
CA GLU A 514 -31.11 -7.96 -63.03
C GLU A 514 -29.71 -8.23 -62.47
N LEU A 515 -29.62 -8.74 -61.24
CA LEU A 515 -28.38 -9.20 -60.60
C LEU A 515 -27.72 -10.30 -61.43
N ALA A 516 -28.47 -11.34 -61.80
CA ALA A 516 -27.95 -12.44 -62.62
C ALA A 516 -27.41 -11.95 -63.99
N LYS A 517 -28.04 -10.94 -64.61
CA LYS A 517 -27.53 -10.34 -65.85
C LYS A 517 -26.24 -9.55 -65.63
N VAL A 518 -26.14 -8.82 -64.53
CA VAL A 518 -24.93 -8.06 -64.17
C VAL A 518 -23.77 -9.02 -63.86
N ASP A 519 -24.04 -10.09 -63.12
CA ASP A 519 -23.06 -11.15 -62.81
C ASP A 519 -22.58 -11.85 -64.09
N GLY A 520 -23.48 -12.16 -65.03
CA GLY A 520 -23.11 -12.73 -66.32
C GLY A 520 -22.20 -11.81 -67.16
N LYS A 521 -22.44 -10.49 -67.13
CA LYS A 521 -21.55 -9.51 -67.78
C LYS A 521 -20.21 -9.37 -67.06
N LEU A 522 -20.21 -9.38 -65.74
CA LEU A 522 -18.98 -9.34 -64.94
C LEU A 522 -18.07 -10.52 -65.28
N ALA A 523 -18.62 -11.74 -65.34
CA ALA A 523 -17.85 -12.93 -65.69
C ALA A 523 -17.14 -12.82 -67.05
N LEU A 524 -17.78 -12.21 -68.05
CA LEU A 524 -17.17 -11.99 -69.38
C LEU A 524 -16.05 -10.95 -69.34
N VAL A 525 -16.27 -9.83 -68.64
CA VAL A 525 -15.32 -8.71 -68.56
C VAL A 525 -14.12 -9.05 -67.68
N SER A 526 -14.30 -9.88 -66.64
CA SER A 526 -13.26 -10.22 -65.67
C SER A 526 -12.50 -11.51 -65.97
N GLU A 527 -12.52 -12.00 -67.22
CA GLU A 527 -11.89 -13.27 -67.61
C GLU A 527 -12.32 -14.45 -66.73
N ASN A 528 -13.60 -14.52 -66.37
CA ASN A 528 -14.21 -15.48 -65.44
C ASN A 528 -13.69 -15.41 -63.99
N THR A 529 -13.08 -14.30 -63.56
CA THR A 529 -12.72 -14.09 -62.16
C THR A 529 -13.99 -13.99 -61.32
N PRO A 530 -14.16 -14.84 -60.27
CA PRO A 530 -15.29 -14.79 -59.35
C PRO A 530 -15.48 -13.39 -58.72
N THR A 531 -16.74 -12.96 -58.60
CA THR A 531 -17.13 -11.67 -58.03
C THR A 531 -16.60 -11.46 -56.60
N GLU A 532 -16.50 -12.55 -55.83
CA GLU A 532 -16.02 -12.58 -54.46
C GLU A 532 -14.56 -12.12 -54.35
N LEU A 533 -13.74 -12.42 -55.36
CA LEU A 533 -12.34 -11.97 -55.42
C LEU A 533 -12.21 -10.52 -55.88
N LEU A 534 -13.23 -9.97 -56.54
CA LEU A 534 -13.30 -8.59 -57.02
C LEU A 534 -13.80 -7.63 -55.93
N GLU A 535 -14.66 -8.12 -55.05
CA GLU A 535 -15.24 -7.34 -53.94
C GLU A 535 -14.44 -7.45 -52.65
N ARG A 536 -13.37 -8.26 -52.66
CA ARG A 536 -12.51 -8.48 -51.50
C ARG A 536 -12.08 -7.15 -50.91
N ARG A 537 -12.14 -7.08 -49.59
CA ARG A 537 -11.55 -5.99 -48.81
C ARG A 537 -10.13 -6.41 -48.41
N GLY A 538 -9.34 -5.45 -47.91
CA GLY A 538 -8.01 -5.72 -47.39
C GLY A 538 -8.03 -6.64 -46.17
N ARG A 539 -6.85 -7.01 -45.66
CA ARG A 539 -6.71 -7.78 -44.42
C ARG A 539 -6.62 -6.85 -43.21
N HIS A 540 -6.68 -7.45 -42.03
CA HIS A 540 -6.66 -6.74 -40.76
C HIS A 540 -7.73 -5.65 -40.66
N ILE A 541 -8.96 -6.00 -41.00
CA ILE A 541 -10.11 -5.11 -40.87
C ILE A 541 -10.39 -4.89 -39.39
N ILE A 542 -10.19 -3.65 -38.91
CA ILE A 542 -10.40 -3.29 -37.50
C ILE A 542 -11.81 -2.80 -37.23
N ALA A 543 -12.51 -2.30 -38.24
CA ALA A 543 -13.91 -1.88 -38.15
C ALA A 543 -14.62 -2.11 -39.48
N SER A 544 -15.85 -2.60 -39.44
CA SER A 544 -16.64 -2.79 -40.65
C SER A 544 -18.14 -2.60 -40.42
N SER A 545 -18.82 -2.38 -41.55
CA SER A 545 -20.27 -2.36 -41.71
C SER A 545 -20.64 -2.90 -43.09
N SER A 546 -21.95 -2.95 -43.40
CA SER A 546 -22.43 -3.29 -44.73
C SER A 546 -21.86 -2.35 -45.81
N ARG A 547 -21.70 -1.07 -45.47
CA ARG A 547 -21.24 -0.04 -46.41
C ARG A 547 -19.73 0.20 -46.37
N ASN A 548 -19.14 0.40 -45.21
CA ASN A 548 -17.76 0.85 -45.11
C ASN A 548 -16.88 -0.14 -44.31
N ALA A 549 -15.57 -0.11 -44.53
CA ALA A 549 -14.61 -0.84 -43.72
C ALA A 549 -13.26 -0.14 -43.62
N ILE A 550 -12.56 -0.34 -42.50
CA ILE A 550 -11.20 0.15 -42.28
C ILE A 550 -10.28 -1.06 -42.18
N ALA A 551 -9.40 -1.23 -43.16
CA ALA A 551 -8.36 -2.24 -43.18
C ALA A 551 -7.01 -1.61 -42.83
N LEU A 552 -6.25 -2.26 -41.95
CA LEU A 552 -4.93 -1.78 -41.57
C LEU A 552 -3.82 -2.24 -42.53
N VAL A 553 -4.03 -3.37 -43.20
CA VAL A 553 -3.10 -3.97 -44.14
C VAL A 553 -3.83 -4.23 -45.45
N ALA A 554 -3.62 -3.34 -46.41
CA ALA A 554 -4.25 -3.43 -47.71
C ALA A 554 -3.35 -2.93 -48.84
N GLY A 555 -3.58 -3.47 -50.04
CA GLY A 555 -2.84 -3.15 -51.25
C GLY A 555 -1.40 -3.69 -51.24
N SER A 556 -0.67 -3.45 -52.33
CA SER A 556 0.71 -3.94 -52.51
C SER A 556 1.75 -3.32 -51.57
N LYS A 557 1.40 -2.22 -50.88
CA LYS A 557 2.27 -1.48 -49.95
C LYS A 557 1.89 -1.67 -48.47
N SER A 558 0.91 -2.52 -48.17
CA SER A 558 0.44 -2.75 -46.79
C SER A 558 0.14 -1.48 -46.02
N GLN A 559 -0.76 -0.71 -46.61
CA GLN A 559 -1.17 0.60 -46.14
C GLN A 559 -2.56 0.55 -45.52
N VAL A 560 -2.80 1.40 -44.52
CA VAL A 560 -4.14 1.61 -43.98
C VAL A 560 -5.06 2.07 -45.11
N THR A 561 -6.18 1.40 -45.32
CA THR A 561 -7.11 1.66 -46.42
C THR A 561 -8.54 1.72 -45.93
N PHE A 562 -9.26 2.73 -46.39
CA PHE A 562 -10.69 2.88 -46.14
C PHE A 562 -11.47 2.42 -47.38
N TYR A 563 -12.36 1.45 -47.19
CA TYR A 563 -13.24 0.90 -48.24
C TYR A 563 -14.64 1.50 -48.12
N ARG A 564 -15.20 1.91 -49.26
CA ARG A 564 -16.57 2.41 -49.39
C ARG A 564 -17.39 1.54 -50.33
N SER A 565 -18.56 1.09 -49.90
CA SER A 565 -19.57 0.43 -50.73
C SER A 565 -20.75 1.37 -50.98
N GLY A 566 -21.35 1.33 -52.17
CA GLY A 566 -22.61 2.03 -52.47
C GLY A 566 -22.55 3.53 -52.82
N LEU A 567 -21.46 4.06 -53.40
CA LEU A 567 -21.37 5.48 -53.80
C LEU A 567 -22.39 5.88 -54.90
N PRO A 568 -23.27 6.90 -54.71
CA PRO A 568 -24.21 7.34 -55.75
C PRO A 568 -23.51 7.94 -56.98
N SER A 569 -24.20 7.86 -58.14
CA SER A 569 -23.74 8.17 -59.51
C SER A 569 -22.96 9.49 -59.71
N SER A 570 -23.14 10.49 -58.84
CA SER A 570 -22.53 11.82 -58.99
C SER A 570 -21.18 12.03 -58.26
N SER A 571 -20.75 11.09 -57.42
CA SER A 571 -19.54 11.23 -56.60
C SER A 571 -18.28 10.72 -57.32
N LYS A 572 -17.31 11.62 -57.59
CA LYS A 572 -15.96 11.30 -58.09
C LYS A 572 -15.05 10.58 -57.07
N ALA A 573 -15.57 10.15 -55.91
CA ALA A 573 -14.75 9.60 -54.84
C ALA A 573 -14.34 8.14 -55.12
N ALA A 574 -13.07 7.81 -54.84
CA ALA A 574 -12.55 6.46 -54.99
C ALA A 574 -13.21 5.47 -54.01
N ARG A 575 -13.46 4.24 -54.49
CA ARG A 575 -13.99 3.09 -53.73
C ARG A 575 -13.01 2.63 -52.64
N GLU A 576 -11.72 2.70 -52.94
CA GLU A 576 -10.62 2.44 -52.03
C GLU A 576 -9.83 3.73 -51.81
N VAL A 577 -9.59 4.08 -50.54
CA VAL A 577 -8.81 5.25 -50.18
C VAL A 577 -7.63 4.79 -49.32
N HIS A 578 -6.45 4.72 -49.94
CA HIS A 578 -5.21 4.37 -49.27
C HIS A 578 -4.62 5.57 -48.52
N PHE A 579 -4.13 5.32 -47.31
CA PHE A 579 -3.37 6.27 -46.51
C PHE A 579 -1.92 5.81 -46.48
N ASP A 580 -0.96 6.72 -46.64
CA ASP A 580 0.46 6.39 -46.67
C ASP A 580 1.00 6.13 -45.25
N VAL A 581 0.43 5.10 -44.61
CA VAL A 581 0.66 4.70 -43.22
C VAL A 581 0.80 3.19 -43.17
N THR A 582 1.93 2.71 -42.64
CA THR A 582 2.21 1.30 -42.41
C THR A 582 2.48 1.10 -40.92
N LEU A 583 1.87 0.06 -40.34
CA LEU A 583 2.06 -0.29 -38.93
C LEU A 583 3.22 -1.26 -38.79
N LYS A 584 4.07 -1.05 -37.79
CA LYS A 584 5.12 -2.02 -37.46
C LYS A 584 4.51 -3.12 -36.59
N ARG A 585 4.98 -4.34 -36.81
CA ARG A 585 4.58 -5.52 -36.02
C ARG A 585 5.34 -5.56 -34.70
N ASN A 586 4.84 -6.35 -33.75
CA ASN A 586 5.48 -6.60 -32.46
C ASN A 586 5.69 -5.35 -31.59
N GLN A 587 4.81 -4.36 -31.72
CA GLN A 587 4.76 -3.19 -30.84
C GLN A 587 3.35 -2.61 -30.77
N TRP A 588 3.06 -1.91 -29.66
CA TRP A 588 1.81 -1.17 -29.49
C TRP A 588 1.83 0.10 -30.35
N HIS A 589 0.76 0.29 -31.11
CA HIS A 589 0.50 1.50 -31.88
C HIS A 589 -0.81 2.14 -31.46
N HIS A 590 -0.80 3.46 -31.27
CA HIS A 590 -2.02 4.26 -31.16
C HIS A 590 -2.40 4.77 -32.55
N VAL A 591 -3.49 4.22 -33.10
CA VAL A 591 -4.02 4.63 -34.40
C VAL A 591 -5.28 5.44 -34.19
N ALA A 592 -5.30 6.68 -34.66
CA ALA A 592 -6.47 7.54 -34.57
C ALA A 592 -6.88 8.06 -35.96
N LEU A 593 -8.14 7.84 -36.31
CA LEU A 593 -8.78 8.32 -37.54
C LEU A 593 -9.76 9.44 -37.16
N CYS A 594 -9.53 10.64 -37.67
CA CYS A 594 -10.35 11.82 -37.37
C CYS A 594 -11.03 12.29 -38.65
N ALA A 595 -12.35 12.14 -38.76
CA ALA A 595 -13.11 12.66 -39.88
C ALA A 595 -13.79 13.98 -39.51
N SER A 596 -13.54 15.01 -40.31
CA SER A 596 -14.36 16.21 -40.39
C SER A 596 -15.41 16.06 -41.48
N LYS A 597 -16.24 17.10 -41.67
CA LYS A 597 -17.22 17.13 -42.77
C LYS A 597 -16.60 17.15 -44.18
N LYS A 598 -15.28 17.33 -44.31
CA LYS A 598 -14.60 17.52 -45.60
C LYS A 598 -13.34 16.67 -45.79
N GLU A 599 -12.78 16.10 -44.73
CA GLU A 599 -11.53 15.35 -44.78
C GLU A 599 -11.43 14.31 -43.67
N LEU A 600 -10.62 13.28 -43.92
CA LEU A 600 -10.22 12.26 -42.96
C LEU A 600 -8.70 12.33 -42.76
N SER A 601 -8.29 12.52 -41.50
CA SER A 601 -6.90 12.57 -41.07
C SER A 601 -6.55 11.29 -40.30
N VAL A 602 -5.41 10.69 -40.62
CA VAL A 602 -4.88 9.51 -39.91
C VAL A 602 -3.66 9.91 -39.10
N PHE A 603 -3.72 9.59 -37.81
CA PHE A 603 -2.64 9.78 -36.84
C PHE A 603 -2.10 8.42 -36.40
N LEU A 604 -0.78 8.33 -36.29
CA LEU A 604 -0.08 7.17 -35.75
C LEU A 604 0.82 7.65 -34.61
N ASP A 605 0.65 7.07 -33.43
CA ASP A 605 1.38 7.39 -32.19
C ASP A 605 1.33 8.90 -31.84
N GLY A 606 0.19 9.52 -32.14
CA GLY A 606 -0.07 10.95 -31.90
C GLY A 606 0.47 11.91 -32.97
N GLU A 607 1.14 11.40 -34.01
CA GLU A 607 1.64 12.19 -35.14
C GLU A 607 0.70 12.10 -36.35
N LEU A 608 0.41 13.23 -37.00
CA LEU A 608 -0.35 13.24 -38.25
C LEU A 608 0.49 12.61 -39.36
N LYS A 609 -0.04 11.60 -40.06
CA LYS A 609 0.65 10.95 -41.18
C LYS A 609 0.05 11.32 -42.53
N THR A 610 -1.27 11.32 -42.67
CA THR A 610 -1.93 11.57 -43.97
C THR A 610 -3.29 12.23 -43.79
N ILE A 611 -3.68 13.06 -44.76
CA ILE A 611 -5.02 13.64 -44.88
C ILE A 611 -5.59 13.30 -46.25
N LYS A 612 -6.85 12.89 -46.31
CA LYS A 612 -7.60 12.68 -47.56
C LYS A 612 -8.90 13.48 -47.55
N ARG A 613 -9.19 14.18 -48.64
CA ARG A 613 -10.42 14.95 -48.81
C ARG A 613 -11.60 14.02 -49.15
N GLY A 614 -12.77 14.34 -48.61
CA GLY A 614 -14.00 13.60 -48.79
C GLY A 614 -14.82 13.49 -47.50
N VAL A 615 -16.04 13.01 -47.64
CA VAL A 615 -16.90 12.65 -46.50
C VAL A 615 -16.69 11.17 -46.21
N PHE A 616 -16.41 10.84 -44.95
CA PHE A 616 -16.14 9.47 -44.52
C PHE A 616 -17.02 9.20 -43.30
N ASP A 617 -17.93 8.24 -43.40
CA ASP A 617 -18.76 7.79 -42.28
C ASP A 617 -18.04 6.64 -41.57
N LEU A 618 -17.98 6.64 -40.25
CA LEU A 618 -17.27 5.61 -39.49
C LEU A 618 -18.05 4.29 -39.56
N PRO A 619 -17.43 3.17 -40.00
CA PRO A 619 -18.04 1.85 -39.90
C PRO A 619 -18.39 1.53 -38.45
N PHE A 620 -19.68 1.45 -38.13
CA PHE A 620 -20.16 1.38 -36.74
C PHE A 620 -21.07 0.16 -36.47
N ALA A 621 -20.80 -0.96 -37.16
CA ALA A 621 -21.52 -2.23 -36.96
C ALA A 621 -20.68 -3.25 -36.18
N THR A 622 -19.43 -3.48 -36.60
CA THR A 622 -18.51 -4.40 -35.91
C THR A 622 -17.12 -3.80 -35.73
N ILE A 623 -16.46 -4.18 -34.63
CA ILE A 623 -15.00 -4.08 -34.50
C ILE A 623 -14.45 -5.42 -34.96
N GLY A 624 -13.56 -5.41 -35.95
CA GLY A 624 -13.28 -6.59 -36.77
C GLY A 624 -14.20 -6.70 -37.99
N ALA A 625 -14.17 -7.86 -38.63
CA ALA A 625 -15.05 -8.23 -39.73
C ALA A 625 -15.73 -9.56 -39.46
N ARG A 626 -17.04 -9.61 -39.76
CA ARG A 626 -17.83 -10.84 -39.79
C ARG A 626 -17.70 -11.45 -41.17
N ASP A 627 -16.68 -12.25 -41.35
CA ASP A 627 -16.40 -12.92 -42.62
C ASP A 627 -16.97 -14.35 -42.60
N GLY A 628 -17.62 -14.75 -43.70
CA GLY A 628 -18.01 -16.14 -43.94
C GLY A 628 -16.77 -17.02 -44.14
N LYS A 629 -16.91 -18.34 -43.88
CA LYS A 629 -15.81 -19.32 -44.01
C LYS A 629 -15.03 -19.23 -45.34
N ASP A 630 -15.63 -18.67 -46.40
CA ASP A 630 -15.08 -18.65 -47.75
C ASP A 630 -14.33 -17.36 -48.15
N SER A 631 -14.40 -16.27 -47.37
CA SER A 631 -13.81 -14.96 -47.74
C SER A 631 -12.36 -14.75 -47.27
N GLY A 632 -11.78 -15.72 -46.56
CA GLY A 632 -10.33 -15.76 -46.45
C GLY A 632 -9.71 -14.88 -45.36
N GLY A 633 -10.43 -14.68 -44.26
CA GLY A 633 -9.89 -14.11 -43.05
C GLY A 633 -9.51 -12.64 -43.18
N ALA A 634 -10.50 -11.77 -43.36
CA ALA A 634 -10.27 -10.34 -43.49
C ALA A 634 -10.21 -9.61 -42.13
N SER A 635 -10.66 -10.21 -41.03
CA SER A 635 -10.69 -9.52 -39.73
C SER A 635 -9.29 -9.20 -39.18
N PHE A 636 -9.24 -8.22 -38.27
CA PHE A 636 -8.04 -7.90 -37.50
C PHE A 636 -7.50 -9.14 -36.79
N GLN A 637 -6.20 -9.38 -36.96
CA GLN A 637 -5.46 -10.38 -36.22
C GLN A 637 -4.42 -9.66 -35.36
N GLY A 638 -4.49 -9.85 -34.04
CA GLY A 638 -3.62 -9.13 -33.10
C GLY A 638 -4.24 -8.96 -31.73
N PHE A 639 -3.72 -8.00 -30.97
CA PHE A 639 -4.24 -7.62 -29.66
C PHE A 639 -4.73 -6.19 -29.72
N VAL A 640 -5.85 -5.94 -29.05
CA VAL A 640 -6.47 -4.62 -29.01
C VAL A 640 -6.64 -4.18 -27.57
N GLN A 641 -6.42 -2.89 -27.33
CA GLN A 641 -6.73 -2.21 -26.08
C GLN A 641 -7.41 -0.87 -26.37
N GLU A 642 -8.20 -0.35 -25.43
CA GLU A 642 -8.68 1.04 -25.41
C GLU A 642 -9.27 1.55 -26.74
N ILE A 643 -10.35 0.93 -27.21
CA ILE A 643 -11.05 1.43 -28.41
C ILE A 643 -12.00 2.56 -27.99
N ARG A 644 -11.85 3.73 -28.62
CA ARG A 644 -12.63 4.93 -28.27
C ARG A 644 -13.21 5.55 -29.52
N TYR A 645 -14.53 5.70 -29.56
CA TYR A 645 -15.20 6.45 -30.62
C TYR A 645 -15.78 7.75 -30.06
N TRP A 646 -15.59 8.85 -30.78
CA TRP A 646 -16.03 10.19 -30.41
C TRP A 646 -16.93 10.79 -31.49
N ARG A 647 -17.91 11.59 -31.10
CA ARG A 647 -18.76 12.41 -32.00
C ARG A 647 -18.16 13.80 -32.30
N GLU A 648 -16.84 13.90 -32.19
CA GLU A 648 -16.07 15.11 -32.48
C GLU A 648 -14.79 14.77 -33.24
N CYS A 649 -14.27 15.72 -34.02
CA CYS A 649 -12.98 15.59 -34.69
C CYS A 649 -11.89 16.16 -33.76
N ARG A 650 -11.10 15.29 -33.14
CA ARG A 650 -10.10 15.67 -32.12
C ARG A 650 -8.82 16.19 -32.75
N SER A 651 -8.14 17.12 -32.07
CA SER A 651 -6.86 17.67 -32.51
C SER A 651 -5.68 16.77 -32.13
N ALA A 652 -4.55 16.92 -32.83
CA ALA A 652 -3.31 16.21 -32.51
C ALA A 652 -2.83 16.42 -31.05
N GLN A 653 -3.12 17.58 -30.47
CA GLN A 653 -2.76 17.87 -29.07
C GLN A 653 -3.70 17.13 -28.10
N GLN A 654 -5.00 17.07 -28.41
CA GLN A 654 -5.97 16.30 -27.61
C GLN A 654 -5.65 14.81 -27.66
N LEU A 655 -5.32 14.28 -28.84
CA LEU A 655 -4.94 12.88 -29.01
C LEU A 655 -3.68 12.54 -28.19
N ARG A 656 -2.59 13.31 -28.36
CA ARG A 656 -1.35 13.09 -27.59
C ARG A 656 -1.55 13.19 -26.07
N LYS A 657 -2.37 14.15 -25.62
CA LYS A 657 -2.64 14.35 -24.19
C LYS A 657 -3.44 13.20 -23.59
N HIS A 658 -4.39 12.64 -24.33
CA HIS A 658 -5.35 11.67 -23.81
C HIS A 658 -5.03 10.21 -24.17
N ALA A 659 -4.12 9.97 -25.11
CA ALA A 659 -3.72 8.63 -25.54
C ALA A 659 -3.24 7.79 -24.36
N SER A 660 -2.25 8.26 -23.59
CA SER A 660 -1.62 7.50 -22.50
C SER A 660 -2.21 7.75 -21.10
N THR A 661 -3.36 8.44 -21.03
CA THR A 661 -4.03 8.77 -19.75
C THR A 661 -5.34 8.02 -19.60
N ILE A 662 -5.72 7.73 -18.36
CA ILE A 662 -7.05 7.24 -18.03
C ILE A 662 -8.09 8.32 -18.37
N LEU A 663 -9.13 7.94 -19.11
CA LEU A 663 -10.24 8.84 -19.44
C LEU A 663 -11.25 8.89 -18.29
N HIS A 664 -11.54 10.09 -17.79
CA HIS A 664 -12.64 10.31 -16.86
C HIS A 664 -13.96 10.39 -17.63
N VAL A 665 -14.59 9.24 -17.88
CA VAL A 665 -15.80 9.09 -18.70
C VAL A 665 -16.88 10.13 -18.37
N ALA A 666 -17.14 10.38 -17.09
CA ALA A 666 -18.16 11.35 -16.64
C ALA A 666 -17.92 12.80 -17.13
N LYS A 667 -16.70 13.15 -17.54
CA LYS A 667 -16.34 14.46 -18.10
C LYS A 667 -16.39 14.49 -19.64
N CYS A 668 -16.58 13.36 -20.30
CA CYS A 668 -16.44 13.19 -21.75
C CYS A 668 -17.79 13.12 -22.46
N LYS A 669 -18.44 14.29 -22.65
CA LYS A 669 -19.80 14.37 -23.24
C LYS A 669 -19.92 13.91 -24.70
N GLN A 670 -18.82 13.94 -25.48
CA GLN A 670 -18.81 13.57 -26.89
C GLN A 670 -18.33 12.13 -27.14
N LEU A 671 -18.12 11.34 -26.08
CA LEU A 671 -17.70 9.94 -26.20
C LEU A 671 -18.91 9.10 -26.64
N ALA A 672 -18.77 8.45 -27.80
CA ALA A 672 -19.81 7.68 -28.46
C ALA A 672 -19.78 6.19 -28.13
N ALA A 673 -18.61 5.67 -27.77
CA ALA A 673 -18.38 4.33 -27.26
C ALA A 673 -16.94 4.23 -26.72
N TYR A 674 -16.71 3.41 -25.70
CA TYR A 674 -15.40 3.21 -25.10
C TYR A 674 -15.23 1.79 -24.54
N TRP A 675 -14.41 0.97 -25.19
CA TRP A 675 -14.07 -0.37 -24.75
C TRP A 675 -12.65 -0.41 -24.20
N THR A 676 -12.52 -0.61 -22.89
CA THR A 676 -11.21 -0.75 -22.22
C THR A 676 -10.70 -2.18 -22.18
N PHE A 677 -11.61 -3.16 -22.35
CA PHE A 677 -11.33 -4.58 -22.18
C PHE A 677 -10.79 -4.90 -20.79
N GLU A 678 -11.44 -4.37 -19.76
CA GLU A 678 -11.05 -4.58 -18.35
C GLU A 678 -11.72 -5.81 -17.74
N GLU A 679 -12.71 -6.40 -18.41
CA GLU A 679 -13.50 -7.55 -17.97
C GLU A 679 -12.61 -8.78 -17.74
N GLY A 680 -11.67 -9.01 -18.66
CA GLY A 680 -10.60 -10.00 -18.53
C GLY A 680 -11.05 -11.45 -18.69
N MET A 681 -12.34 -11.70 -18.92
CA MET A 681 -12.94 -13.02 -19.11
C MET A 681 -14.36 -12.91 -19.68
N GLY A 682 -14.91 -14.02 -20.18
CA GLY A 682 -16.27 -14.11 -20.72
C GLY A 682 -16.36 -13.82 -22.23
N GLU A 683 -17.58 -13.74 -22.74
CA GLU A 683 -17.87 -13.56 -24.18
C GLU A 683 -18.50 -12.21 -24.51
N LEU A 684 -18.58 -11.32 -23.52
CA LEU A 684 -19.24 -10.02 -23.62
C LEU A 684 -18.24 -8.93 -23.22
N VAL A 685 -18.33 -7.79 -23.91
CA VAL A 685 -17.57 -6.58 -23.59
C VAL A 685 -18.51 -5.41 -23.31
N ASP A 686 -18.16 -4.59 -22.32
CA ASP A 686 -18.96 -3.49 -21.85
C ASP A 686 -18.45 -2.16 -22.46
N ASP A 687 -19.40 -1.30 -22.84
CA ASP A 687 -19.10 0.08 -23.19
C ASP A 687 -19.01 0.93 -21.92
N MET A 688 -17.79 1.37 -21.58
CA MET A 688 -17.52 2.20 -20.41
C MET A 688 -18.16 3.59 -20.51
N SER A 689 -18.58 4.04 -21.70
CA SER A 689 -19.36 5.27 -21.86
C SER A 689 -20.84 5.12 -21.54
N LEU A 690 -21.31 3.87 -21.33
CA LEU A 690 -22.70 3.50 -21.04
C LEU A 690 -23.68 3.98 -22.11
N SER A 691 -23.19 4.18 -23.34
CA SER A 691 -23.99 4.64 -24.47
C SER A 691 -24.57 3.49 -25.30
N LEU A 692 -23.91 2.34 -25.26
CA LEU A 692 -24.31 1.09 -25.89
C LEU A 692 -24.55 0.01 -24.83
N PRO A 693 -25.46 -0.94 -25.09
CA PRO A 693 -25.55 -2.14 -24.27
C PRO A 693 -24.26 -2.95 -24.36
N ARG A 694 -24.06 -3.87 -23.43
CA ARG A 694 -22.97 -4.86 -23.53
C ARG A 694 -23.11 -5.70 -24.79
N VAL A 695 -22.00 -6.01 -25.45
CA VAL A 695 -21.99 -6.64 -26.77
C VAL A 695 -21.15 -7.92 -26.79
N PRO A 696 -21.53 -8.93 -27.61
CA PRO A 696 -20.76 -10.16 -27.72
C PRO A 696 -19.51 -10.02 -28.59
N CYS A 697 -18.48 -10.77 -28.21
CA CYS A 697 -17.24 -10.96 -28.96
C CYS A 697 -17.11 -12.42 -29.42
N PHE A 698 -16.74 -12.63 -30.69
CA PHE A 698 -16.65 -13.94 -31.34
C PHE A 698 -15.20 -14.22 -31.76
N HIS A 699 -14.76 -15.47 -31.55
CA HIS A 699 -13.38 -15.91 -31.88
C HIS A 699 -12.30 -14.99 -31.32
N THR A 700 -12.52 -14.47 -30.11
CA THR A 700 -11.58 -13.62 -29.38
C THR A 700 -11.17 -14.28 -28.08
N LYS A 701 -9.93 -14.02 -27.63
CA LYS A 701 -9.39 -14.58 -26.39
C LYS A 701 -8.89 -13.48 -25.46
N TRP A 702 -9.21 -13.60 -24.17
CA TRP A 702 -8.69 -12.69 -23.16
C TRP A 702 -7.24 -12.99 -22.82
N MET A 703 -6.42 -11.94 -22.74
CA MET A 703 -5.03 -12.02 -22.32
C MET A 703 -4.77 -11.04 -21.20
N LEU A 704 -4.13 -11.51 -20.13
CA LEU A 704 -3.86 -10.75 -18.91
C LEU A 704 -2.37 -10.42 -18.80
N TYR A 705 -2.03 -9.24 -18.29
CA TYR A 705 -0.64 -8.82 -18.01
C TYR A 705 -0.09 -9.45 -16.71
N ASP A 706 -0.49 -10.68 -16.40
CA ASP A 706 -0.28 -11.36 -15.11
C ASP A 706 1.07 -12.10 -15.01
N THR A 707 1.53 -12.65 -16.12
CA THR A 707 2.79 -13.39 -16.18
C THR A 707 3.96 -12.54 -16.66
N PRO A 708 5.19 -12.78 -16.16
CA PRO A 708 6.39 -12.11 -16.66
C PRO A 708 6.62 -12.32 -18.17
N ALA A 709 6.23 -13.47 -18.73
CA ALA A 709 6.35 -13.75 -20.16
C ALA A 709 5.50 -12.79 -21.01
N ILE A 710 4.24 -12.54 -20.61
CA ILE A 710 3.36 -11.60 -21.30
C ILE A 710 3.90 -10.18 -21.17
N ARG A 711 4.30 -9.77 -19.96
CA ARG A 711 4.88 -8.42 -19.75
C ARG A 711 6.20 -8.21 -20.50
N LYS A 712 7.02 -9.24 -20.64
CA LYS A 712 8.23 -9.19 -21.47
C LYS A 712 7.90 -9.06 -22.96
N ARG A 713 6.87 -9.77 -23.43
CA ARG A 713 6.44 -9.73 -24.84
C ARG A 713 5.81 -8.40 -25.22
N PHE A 714 4.89 -7.88 -24.42
CA PHE A 714 4.09 -6.68 -24.76
C PHE A 714 4.62 -5.40 -24.13
N GLY A 715 5.55 -5.49 -23.18
CA GLY A 715 6.08 -4.36 -22.43
C GLY A 715 5.07 -3.79 -21.42
N ILE A 716 5.11 -2.47 -21.23
CA ILE A 716 4.13 -1.77 -20.41
C ILE A 716 2.83 -1.62 -21.21
N PRO A 717 1.66 -1.92 -20.62
CA PRO A 717 0.39 -1.63 -21.27
C PRO A 717 0.32 -0.13 -21.64
N PRO A 718 -0.13 0.22 -22.86
CA PRO A 718 -0.10 1.59 -23.40
C PRO A 718 -0.81 2.63 -22.52
N THR A 719 -1.74 2.19 -21.68
CA THR A 719 -2.50 3.03 -20.74
C THR A 719 -2.67 2.30 -19.39
N PRO A 720 -2.73 3.05 -18.27
CA PRO A 720 -3.09 2.48 -16.97
C PRO A 720 -4.54 1.98 -16.93
N SER A 721 -4.86 1.14 -15.94
CA SER A 721 -6.22 0.60 -15.77
C SER A 721 -7.27 1.68 -15.55
N LEU A 722 -8.42 1.56 -16.23
CA LEU A 722 -9.57 2.42 -15.94
C LEU A 722 -10.06 2.21 -14.50
N ARG A 723 -9.89 0.99 -13.95
CA ARG A 723 -10.22 0.67 -12.55
C ARG A 723 -9.38 1.48 -11.57
N ASP A 724 -8.18 1.89 -11.98
CA ASP A 724 -7.27 2.69 -11.17
C ASP A 724 -7.55 4.21 -11.26
N GLN A 725 -8.62 4.65 -11.96
CA GLN A 725 -8.89 6.08 -12.18
C GLN A 725 -9.01 6.93 -10.90
N THR A 726 -9.40 6.31 -9.79
CA THR A 726 -9.51 6.96 -8.48
C THR A 726 -8.23 6.86 -7.67
N CYS A 727 -7.25 6.05 -8.08
CA CYS A 727 -5.99 5.85 -7.38
C CYS A 727 -4.97 6.94 -7.72
N CYS A 728 -3.94 7.05 -6.87
CA CYS A 728 -2.87 8.01 -7.02
C CYS A 728 -2.01 7.69 -8.25
N ILE A 729 -1.92 8.64 -9.19
CA ILE A 729 -1.10 8.53 -10.41
C ILE A 729 0.37 8.22 -10.06
N ILE A 730 0.88 8.74 -8.93
CA ILE A 730 2.24 8.45 -8.47
C ILE A 730 2.35 6.99 -8.03
N ASN A 731 1.38 6.46 -7.29
CA ASN A 731 1.37 5.05 -6.88
C ASN A 731 1.17 4.11 -8.08
N GLN A 732 0.34 4.48 -9.07
CA GLN A 732 0.23 3.75 -10.34
C GLN A 732 1.60 3.63 -11.02
N LYS A 733 2.34 4.75 -11.14
CA LYS A 733 3.71 4.74 -11.70
C LYS A 733 4.68 3.90 -10.87
N LEU A 734 4.65 4.02 -9.55
CA LEU A 734 5.48 3.21 -8.65
C LEU A 734 5.17 1.71 -8.78
N LYS A 735 3.91 1.33 -8.97
CA LYS A 735 3.50 -0.06 -9.22
C LYS A 735 4.11 -0.58 -10.51
N MET A 736 4.05 0.19 -11.58
CA MET A 736 4.68 -0.18 -12.86
C MET A 736 6.21 -0.32 -12.75
N LEU A 737 6.86 0.59 -12.02
CA LEU A 737 8.31 0.50 -11.77
C LEU A 737 8.68 -0.71 -10.91
N ALA A 738 7.91 -0.98 -9.85
CA ALA A 738 8.09 -2.16 -9.02
C ALA A 738 7.88 -3.46 -9.81
N GLN A 739 6.90 -3.49 -10.72
CA GLN A 739 6.66 -4.64 -11.59
C GLN A 739 7.83 -4.88 -12.53
N ARG A 740 8.36 -3.83 -13.17
CA ARG A 740 9.57 -3.93 -14.01
C ARG A 740 10.78 -4.42 -13.23
N ALA A 741 10.97 -3.95 -12.00
CA ALA A 741 12.05 -4.43 -11.13
C ALA A 741 11.89 -5.92 -10.84
N ARG A 742 10.68 -6.38 -10.50
CA ARG A 742 10.37 -7.80 -10.31
C ARG A 742 10.61 -8.64 -11.57
N ASP A 743 10.17 -8.15 -12.72
CA ASP A 743 10.33 -8.88 -13.99
C ASP A 743 11.82 -9.02 -14.35
N ARG A 744 12.62 -7.97 -14.13
CA ARG A 744 14.08 -8.00 -14.30
C ARG A 744 14.75 -8.97 -13.31
N ASP A 745 14.26 -9.06 -12.07
CA ASP A 745 14.81 -10.01 -11.09
C ASP A 745 14.60 -11.48 -11.50
N HIS A 746 13.52 -11.76 -12.24
CA HIS A 746 13.22 -13.09 -12.80
C HIS A 746 13.81 -13.29 -14.20
N GLU A 747 14.48 -12.28 -14.76
CA GLU A 747 15.14 -12.40 -16.05
C GLU A 747 16.27 -13.43 -15.95
N VAL A 748 16.19 -14.46 -16.78
CA VAL A 748 17.17 -15.53 -16.79
C VAL A 748 18.31 -15.12 -17.70
N VAL A 749 19.52 -15.12 -17.15
CA VAL A 749 20.74 -14.75 -17.86
C VAL A 749 21.72 -15.91 -17.83
N ARG A 750 22.52 -16.04 -18.88
CA ARG A 750 23.60 -17.02 -18.90
C ARG A 750 24.65 -16.67 -17.85
N CYS A 751 25.20 -17.68 -17.19
CA CYS A 751 26.28 -17.49 -16.25
C CYS A 751 27.49 -16.81 -16.91
N ARG A 752 27.99 -15.70 -16.32
CA ARG A 752 29.20 -14.99 -16.78
C ARG A 752 30.50 -15.82 -16.68
N GLN A 753 30.49 -16.91 -15.91
CA GLN A 753 31.60 -17.85 -15.79
C GLN A 753 31.46 -19.02 -16.79
N HIS A 754 30.49 -18.94 -17.72
CA HIS A 754 30.30 -19.86 -18.84
C HIS A 754 30.07 -21.33 -18.42
N CYS A 755 29.35 -21.57 -17.32
CA CYS A 755 28.90 -22.92 -16.94
C CYS A 755 27.68 -23.43 -17.73
N ASP A 756 27.25 -22.70 -18.77
CA ASP A 756 26.04 -22.92 -19.57
C ASP A 756 24.70 -22.97 -18.81
N GLU A 757 24.72 -22.78 -17.50
CA GLU A 757 23.50 -22.70 -16.69
C GLU A 757 22.80 -21.35 -16.88
N LEU A 758 21.48 -21.42 -17.07
CA LEU A 758 20.56 -20.29 -17.18
C LEU A 758 20.05 -19.92 -15.79
N VAL A 759 20.55 -18.80 -15.24
CA VAL A 759 20.32 -18.42 -13.84
C VAL A 759 19.50 -17.13 -13.77
N PRO A 760 18.47 -17.03 -12.91
CA PRO A 760 17.77 -15.77 -12.66
C PRO A 760 18.76 -14.68 -12.23
N LEU A 761 18.67 -13.48 -12.80
CA LEU A 761 19.61 -12.38 -12.58
C LEU A 761 19.80 -12.08 -11.08
N ARG A 762 18.72 -12.12 -10.28
CA ARG A 762 18.78 -11.93 -8.83
C ARG A 762 19.63 -12.97 -8.10
N ARG A 763 19.72 -14.20 -8.63
CA ARG A 763 20.51 -15.31 -8.07
C ARG A 763 21.88 -15.45 -8.73
N LEU A 764 22.20 -14.64 -9.74
CA LEU A 764 23.46 -14.76 -10.48
C LEU A 764 24.68 -14.62 -9.57
N GLU A 765 24.67 -13.67 -8.63
CA GLU A 765 25.77 -13.51 -7.67
C GLU A 765 25.88 -14.69 -6.70
N GLN A 766 24.76 -15.23 -6.23
CA GLN A 766 24.74 -16.42 -5.38
C GLN A 766 25.29 -17.63 -6.15
N HIS A 767 24.84 -17.80 -7.39
CA HIS A 767 25.34 -18.84 -8.28
C HIS A 767 26.86 -18.72 -8.47
N HIS A 768 27.39 -17.54 -8.84
CA HIS A 768 28.84 -17.33 -8.99
C HIS A 768 29.66 -17.63 -7.73
N ARG A 769 29.09 -17.41 -6.54
CA ARG A 769 29.79 -17.60 -5.27
C ARG A 769 29.70 -19.02 -4.71
N LEU A 770 28.56 -19.70 -4.89
CA LEU A 770 28.26 -20.93 -4.15
C LEU A 770 28.00 -22.15 -5.05
N GLU A 771 27.35 -21.95 -6.21
CA GLU A 771 26.79 -23.05 -7.00
C GLU A 771 27.61 -23.33 -8.27
N CYS A 772 28.17 -22.29 -8.89
CA CYS A 772 28.87 -22.40 -10.16
C CYS A 772 30.05 -23.40 -10.06
N PRO A 773 30.15 -24.38 -10.96
CA PRO A 773 31.28 -25.30 -11.01
C PRO A 773 32.61 -24.59 -11.28
N TYR A 774 32.59 -23.53 -12.10
CA TYR A 774 33.76 -22.74 -12.46
C TYR A 774 34.04 -21.59 -11.48
N ARG A 775 33.42 -21.57 -10.30
CA ARG A 775 33.73 -20.58 -9.26
C ARG A 775 35.16 -20.75 -8.76
N MET A 776 35.80 -19.62 -8.41
CA MET A 776 37.12 -19.62 -7.81
C MET A 776 37.01 -19.91 -6.31
N VAL A 777 37.71 -20.94 -5.84
CA VAL A 777 37.77 -21.34 -4.43
C VAL A 777 39.22 -21.33 -3.96
N VAL A 778 39.40 -21.11 -2.66
CA VAL A 778 40.70 -21.22 -1.98
C VAL A 778 40.81 -22.62 -1.38
N CYS A 779 42.01 -23.21 -1.43
CA CYS A 779 42.27 -24.50 -0.83
C CYS A 779 41.91 -24.53 0.66
N LYS A 780 41.21 -25.57 1.09
CA LYS A 780 40.78 -25.77 2.47
C LYS A 780 41.91 -26.21 3.41
N GLU A 781 43.02 -26.70 2.86
CA GLU A 781 44.16 -27.14 3.67
C GLU A 781 44.90 -25.93 4.27
N ILE A 782 45.04 -25.94 5.60
CA ILE A 782 45.66 -24.85 6.36
C ILE A 782 47.09 -24.65 5.86
N GLY A 783 47.39 -23.45 5.36
CA GLY A 783 48.71 -23.07 4.88
C GLY A 783 49.02 -23.45 3.42
N CYS A 784 48.03 -23.88 2.62
CA CYS A 784 48.19 -23.99 1.16
C CYS A 784 47.91 -22.65 0.45
N GLY A 785 46.77 -22.01 0.72
CA GLY A 785 46.40 -20.72 0.12
C GLY A 785 46.17 -20.71 -1.40
N GLY A 786 46.29 -21.86 -2.08
CA GLY A 786 46.11 -21.96 -3.52
C GLY A 786 44.68 -21.62 -3.96
N VAL A 787 44.55 -20.92 -5.09
CA VAL A 787 43.26 -20.53 -5.67
C VAL A 787 43.05 -21.27 -6.99
N TYR A 788 41.91 -21.92 -7.16
CA TYR A 788 41.60 -22.72 -8.34
C TYR A 788 40.09 -22.72 -8.63
N GLN A 789 39.70 -23.11 -9.84
CA GLN A 789 38.28 -23.37 -10.17
C GLN A 789 37.80 -24.61 -9.43
N PHE A 790 36.60 -24.58 -8.85
CA PHE A 790 36.08 -25.68 -8.02
C PHE A 790 36.07 -27.03 -8.76
N VAL A 791 35.80 -27.08 -10.07
CA VAL A 791 35.94 -28.31 -10.90
C VAL A 791 37.32 -28.97 -10.75
N ASN A 792 38.36 -28.18 -10.54
CA ASN A 792 39.74 -28.64 -10.45
C ASN A 792 40.18 -28.93 -8.99
N GLU A 793 39.26 -28.94 -8.01
CA GLU A 793 39.59 -29.22 -6.60
C GLU A 793 40.30 -30.57 -6.43
N ALA A 794 39.75 -31.63 -7.03
CA ALA A 794 40.33 -32.97 -6.93
C ALA A 794 41.72 -33.06 -7.56
N GLN A 795 41.94 -32.36 -8.68
CA GLN A 795 43.24 -32.31 -9.33
C GLN A 795 44.24 -31.53 -8.47
N HIS A 796 43.84 -30.38 -7.93
CA HIS A 796 44.68 -29.59 -7.05
C HIS A 796 45.15 -30.42 -5.84
N LEU A 797 44.21 -31.08 -5.15
CA LEU A 797 44.52 -31.90 -3.96
C LEU A 797 45.47 -33.06 -4.27
N LYS A 798 45.32 -33.72 -5.43
CA LYS A 798 46.15 -34.87 -5.81
C LYS A 798 47.52 -34.51 -6.38
N GLU A 799 47.66 -33.37 -7.05
CA GLU A 799 48.87 -33.10 -7.85
C GLU A 799 49.68 -31.90 -7.36
N THR A 800 49.03 -30.90 -6.74
CA THR A 800 49.67 -29.60 -6.47
C THR A 800 49.58 -29.15 -5.01
N CYS A 801 48.66 -29.69 -4.21
CA CYS A 801 48.52 -29.34 -2.80
C CYS A 801 49.55 -30.08 -1.95
N GLU A 802 50.73 -29.49 -1.76
CA GLU A 802 51.82 -30.06 -0.95
C GLU A 802 51.35 -30.47 0.46
N ARG A 803 50.47 -29.66 1.08
CA ARG A 803 49.91 -29.93 2.42
C ARG A 803 49.06 -31.18 2.44
N HIS A 804 48.20 -31.36 1.44
CA HIS A 804 47.36 -32.54 1.31
C HIS A 804 48.19 -33.80 1.04
N LEU A 805 49.15 -33.71 0.13
CA LEU A 805 50.06 -34.80 -0.20
C LEU A 805 50.91 -35.24 0.99
N TYR A 806 51.45 -34.29 1.76
CA TYR A 806 52.19 -34.60 2.97
C TYR A 806 51.32 -35.31 4.02
N ARG A 807 50.06 -34.88 4.17
CA ARG A 807 49.11 -35.53 5.07
C ARG A 807 48.80 -36.96 4.64
N GLU A 808 48.53 -37.19 3.36
CA GLU A 808 48.34 -38.54 2.80
C GLU A 808 49.58 -39.42 3.01
N GLU A 809 50.79 -38.87 2.84
CA GLU A 809 52.03 -39.60 3.10
C GLU A 809 52.19 -39.97 4.58
N LEU A 810 51.85 -39.08 5.51
CA LEU A 810 51.85 -39.38 6.95
C LEU A 810 50.86 -40.49 7.30
N VAL A 811 49.64 -40.44 6.73
CA VAL A 811 48.63 -41.48 6.92
C VAL A 811 49.13 -42.82 6.37
N ARG A 812 49.76 -42.83 5.20
CA ARG A 812 50.37 -44.04 4.62
C ARG A 812 51.46 -44.61 5.53
N LYS A 813 52.42 -43.79 5.98
CA LYS A 813 53.49 -44.22 6.90
C LYS A 813 52.93 -44.75 8.23
N TYR A 814 51.86 -44.15 8.73
CA TYR A 814 51.19 -44.65 9.94
C TYR A 814 50.57 -46.03 9.69
N ARG A 815 49.87 -46.23 8.56
CA ARG A 815 49.28 -47.53 8.19
C ARG A 815 50.33 -48.62 8.02
N GLU A 816 51.44 -48.33 7.33
CA GLU A 816 52.56 -49.27 7.16
C GLU A 816 53.15 -49.73 8.52
N LYS A 817 53.21 -48.83 9.51
CA LYS A 817 53.67 -49.19 10.86
C LYS A 817 52.66 -50.02 11.64
N GLU A 818 51.37 -49.95 11.29
CA GLU A 818 50.29 -50.74 11.90
C GLU A 818 50.10 -52.11 11.26
N GLU A 819 50.71 -52.38 10.10
CA GLU A 819 50.65 -53.69 9.44
C GLU A 819 51.19 -54.79 10.35
N MET A 820 50.52 -55.94 10.30
CA MET A 820 50.90 -57.12 11.06
C MET A 820 51.96 -57.90 10.29
N GLU A 821 53.09 -58.17 10.94
CA GLU A 821 54.21 -58.91 10.39
C GLU A 821 54.44 -60.19 11.21
N VAL A 822 54.73 -61.29 10.51
CA VAL A 822 55.11 -62.56 11.14
C VAL A 822 56.61 -62.53 11.41
N CYS A 823 57.05 -63.05 12.56
CA CYS A 823 58.46 -63.07 12.91
C CYS A 823 59.34 -63.74 11.84
N VAL A 824 60.29 -62.99 11.24
CA VAL A 824 61.25 -63.49 10.24
C VAL A 824 62.19 -64.57 10.80
N LEU A 825 62.47 -64.54 12.11
CA LEU A 825 63.22 -65.59 12.81
C LEU A 825 62.37 -66.85 13.08
N ASN A 826 61.16 -66.90 12.52
CA ASN A 826 60.23 -68.03 12.53
C ASN A 826 59.92 -68.56 13.95
N CYS A 827 59.73 -67.64 14.91
CA CYS A 827 59.30 -67.98 16.27
C CYS A 827 57.78 -68.23 16.40
N GLY A 828 57.02 -67.99 15.33
CA GLY A 828 55.58 -68.23 15.25
C GLY A 828 54.68 -67.07 15.74
N LEU A 829 55.24 -65.96 16.22
CA LEU A 829 54.46 -64.79 16.68
C LEU A 829 54.18 -63.79 15.55
N VAL A 830 52.99 -63.17 15.58
CA VAL A 830 52.58 -62.08 14.68
C VAL A 830 52.43 -60.79 15.49
N PHE A 831 53.07 -59.72 15.06
CA PHE A 831 53.11 -58.44 15.78
C PHE A 831 53.01 -57.26 14.80
N LYS A 832 52.65 -56.07 15.31
CA LYS A 832 52.66 -54.86 14.49
C LYS A 832 54.10 -54.48 14.11
N LYS A 833 54.32 -54.12 12.85
CA LYS A 833 55.64 -53.74 12.30
C LYS A 833 56.37 -52.67 13.13
N ARG A 834 55.64 -51.77 13.79
CA ARG A 834 56.22 -50.78 14.72
C ARG A 834 57.01 -51.39 15.92
N VAL A 835 56.76 -52.65 16.27
CA VAL A 835 57.38 -53.38 17.41
C VAL A 835 58.38 -54.44 16.90
N SER A 836 58.70 -54.45 15.60
CA SER A 836 59.52 -55.49 14.98
C SER A 836 60.94 -55.53 15.54
N GLU A 837 61.59 -54.37 15.65
CA GLU A 837 62.97 -54.24 16.13
C GLU A 837 63.13 -54.73 17.57
N THR A 838 62.20 -54.33 18.45
CA THR A 838 62.16 -54.82 19.84
C THR A 838 61.88 -56.32 19.91
N HIS A 839 60.99 -56.83 19.06
CA HIS A 839 60.72 -58.26 19.00
C HIS A 839 61.96 -59.07 18.60
N TYR A 840 62.65 -58.67 17.52
CA TYR A 840 63.80 -59.43 17.00
C TYR A 840 65.00 -59.44 17.96
N HIS A 841 65.28 -58.32 18.62
CA HIS A 841 66.48 -58.20 19.44
C HIS A 841 66.31 -58.67 20.88
N SER A 842 65.12 -58.49 21.47
CA SER A 842 64.95 -58.69 22.92
C SER A 842 63.98 -59.82 23.27
N GLU A 843 62.93 -60.02 22.48
CA GLU A 843 61.82 -60.90 22.88
C GLU A 843 61.83 -62.25 22.15
N CYS A 844 62.35 -62.30 20.92
CA CYS A 844 62.26 -63.49 20.07
C CYS A 844 63.01 -64.68 20.66
N ILE A 845 62.32 -65.82 20.80
CA ILE A 845 62.86 -67.07 21.35
C ILE A 845 63.81 -67.76 20.34
N SER A 846 63.65 -67.45 19.06
CA SER A 846 64.53 -67.92 17.98
C SER A 846 65.73 -66.99 17.72
N ARG A 847 65.94 -65.95 18.54
CA ARG A 847 67.10 -65.06 18.37
C ARG A 847 68.40 -65.78 18.70
N PHE A 848 69.48 -65.39 18.04
CA PHE A 848 70.82 -65.89 18.38
C PHE A 848 71.37 -65.11 19.57
N ILE A 849 71.78 -65.82 20.60
CA ILE A 849 72.46 -65.27 21.77
C ILE A 849 73.84 -65.95 21.91
N PRO A 850 74.87 -65.24 22.38
CA PRO A 850 76.13 -65.86 22.75
C PRO A 850 75.95 -66.75 23.98
N CYS A 851 76.74 -67.81 24.10
CA CYS A 851 76.78 -68.58 25.34
C CYS A 851 77.17 -67.67 26.52
N PRO A 852 76.46 -67.72 27.67
CA PRO A 852 76.73 -66.87 28.83
C PRO A 852 78.01 -67.27 29.61
N ARG A 853 78.87 -68.11 29.04
CA ARG A 853 80.15 -68.52 29.62
C ARG A 853 81.25 -67.90 28.78
N GLU A 854 82.11 -67.11 29.41
CA GLU A 854 83.14 -66.32 28.72
C GLU A 854 84.15 -67.17 27.95
N ASP A 855 84.34 -68.42 28.37
CA ASP A 855 85.24 -69.39 27.75
C ASP A 855 84.56 -70.31 26.72
N CYS A 856 83.30 -70.05 26.37
CA CYS A 856 82.57 -70.69 25.28
C CYS A 856 82.14 -69.64 24.25
N SER A 857 82.74 -69.66 23.05
CA SER A 857 82.47 -68.69 21.98
C SER A 857 81.35 -69.11 21.02
N GLU A 858 80.51 -70.07 21.39
CA GLU A 858 79.41 -70.54 20.52
C GLU A 858 78.19 -69.61 20.60
N THR A 859 77.66 -69.23 19.44
CA THR A 859 76.37 -68.55 19.32
C THR A 859 75.27 -69.57 19.12
N ILE A 860 74.22 -69.46 19.93
CA ILE A 860 73.16 -70.46 20.06
C ILE A 860 71.80 -69.79 19.94
N VAL A 861 70.81 -70.54 19.45
CA VAL A 861 69.43 -70.06 19.43
C VAL A 861 68.94 -69.99 20.87
N ALA A 862 68.30 -68.89 21.27
CA ALA A 862 67.93 -68.66 22.67
C ALA A 862 67.10 -69.80 23.27
N LYS A 863 66.22 -70.42 22.48
CA LYS A 863 65.43 -71.59 22.88
C LYS A 863 66.24 -72.85 23.20
N THR A 864 67.44 -73.01 22.65
CA THR A 864 68.30 -74.20 22.83
C THR A 864 69.46 -73.94 23.80
N LEU A 865 69.44 -72.81 24.53
CA LEU A 865 70.51 -72.44 25.47
C LEU A 865 70.68 -73.47 26.58
N GLU A 866 69.59 -73.94 27.17
CA GLU A 866 69.65 -74.94 28.25
C GLU A 866 70.25 -76.27 27.77
N ASP A 867 69.86 -76.74 26.59
CA ASP A 867 70.41 -77.96 25.99
C ASP A 867 71.93 -77.82 25.73
N HIS A 868 72.35 -76.68 25.17
CA HIS A 868 73.77 -76.40 24.94
C HIS A 868 74.56 -76.45 26.27
N LEU A 869 74.08 -75.76 27.32
CA LEU A 869 74.75 -75.76 28.64
C LEU A 869 74.81 -77.15 29.27
N GLN A 870 73.84 -78.03 29.00
CA GLN A 870 73.80 -79.38 29.56
C GLN A 870 74.73 -80.35 28.81
N LYS A 871 74.69 -80.38 27.48
CA LYS A 871 75.27 -81.47 26.69
C LYS A 871 76.49 -81.06 25.88
N ASP A 872 76.46 -79.87 25.29
CA ASP A 872 77.38 -79.53 24.18
C ASP A 872 78.41 -78.45 24.56
N CYS A 873 78.21 -77.75 25.67
CA CYS A 873 79.04 -76.63 26.10
C CYS A 873 80.47 -77.06 26.46
N ARG A 874 81.43 -76.55 25.68
CA ARG A 874 82.87 -76.84 25.80
C ARG A 874 83.63 -75.95 26.81
N SER A 875 82.91 -75.19 27.63
CA SER A 875 83.48 -74.33 28.69
C SER A 875 84.33 -75.16 29.66
N ARG A 876 85.59 -74.75 29.82
CA ARG A 876 86.53 -75.34 30.79
C ARG A 876 86.08 -75.03 32.22
N SER A 877 85.54 -73.84 32.46
CA SER A 877 85.03 -73.48 33.80
C SER A 877 83.85 -74.37 34.21
N LEU A 878 82.94 -74.70 33.29
CA LEU A 878 81.82 -75.61 33.56
C LEU A 878 82.30 -77.04 33.85
N ALA A 879 83.31 -77.53 33.12
CA ALA A 879 83.89 -78.85 33.35
C ALA A 879 84.57 -78.94 34.73
N VAL A 880 85.30 -77.88 35.13
CA VAL A 880 85.93 -77.77 36.45
C VAL A 880 84.88 -77.70 37.56
N GLU A 881 83.80 -76.94 37.37
CA GLU A 881 82.69 -76.84 38.32
C GLU A 881 81.98 -78.20 38.50
N ARG A 882 81.68 -78.91 37.40
CA ARG A 882 81.14 -80.28 37.45
C ARG A 882 82.07 -81.24 38.18
N ALA A 883 83.39 -81.14 37.94
CA ALA A 883 84.40 -81.96 38.62
C ALA A 883 84.52 -81.62 40.13
N LEU A 884 84.43 -80.35 40.50
CA LEU A 884 84.42 -79.90 41.89
C LEU A 884 83.19 -80.43 42.64
N VAL A 885 82.01 -80.36 42.01
CA VAL A 885 80.77 -80.92 42.58
C VAL A 885 80.86 -82.44 42.72
N ALA A 886 81.42 -83.16 41.75
CA ALA A 886 81.65 -84.59 41.85
C ALA A 886 82.62 -84.94 43.01
N ARG A 887 83.76 -84.25 43.11
CA ARG A 887 84.74 -84.42 44.21
C ARG A 887 84.17 -84.02 45.57
N ALA A 888 83.28 -83.05 45.63
CA ALA A 888 82.58 -82.68 46.87
C ALA A 888 81.65 -83.81 47.33
N ARG A 889 80.92 -84.44 46.40
CA ARG A 889 80.08 -85.63 46.67
C ARG A 889 80.93 -86.81 47.15
N GLU A 890 82.11 -87.04 46.57
CA GLU A 890 83.05 -88.08 47.04
C GLU A 890 83.58 -87.82 48.46
N ARG A 891 84.04 -86.59 48.75
CA ARG A 891 84.52 -86.22 50.10
C ARG A 891 83.45 -86.36 51.17
N GLN A 892 82.18 -86.13 50.81
CA GLN A 892 81.05 -86.31 51.71
C GLN A 892 80.86 -87.80 52.05
N ASN A 893 81.07 -88.69 51.07
CA ASN A 893 81.06 -90.14 51.29
C ASN A 893 82.26 -90.63 52.12
N GLU A 894 83.47 -90.08 51.94
CA GLU A 894 84.65 -90.45 52.74
C GLU A 894 84.58 -90.02 54.21
N LYS A 895 84.06 -88.81 54.49
CA LYS A 895 83.82 -88.34 55.86
C LYS A 895 82.87 -89.25 56.63
N LEU A 896 81.90 -89.86 55.96
CA LEU A 896 81.01 -90.86 56.54
C LEU A 896 81.76 -92.14 56.90
N TYR A 897 82.72 -92.56 56.07
CA TYR A 897 83.49 -93.79 56.29
C TYR A 897 84.50 -93.69 57.46
N LEU A 898 85.27 -92.60 57.57
CA LEU A 898 86.27 -92.40 58.65
C LEU A 898 85.64 -92.24 60.05
N LYS A 899 84.40 -91.74 60.11
CA LYS A 899 83.62 -91.63 61.36
C LYS A 899 83.24 -93.01 61.91
N GLN A 900 83.15 -94.03 61.04
CA GLN A 900 82.81 -95.41 61.42
C GLN A 900 84.01 -96.21 61.94
N THR A 901 85.26 -95.84 61.62
CA THR A 901 86.46 -96.59 62.06
C THR A 901 87.12 -96.02 63.32
N SER A 902 87.15 -94.70 63.49
CA SER A 902 87.75 -94.00 64.65
C SER A 902 87.07 -94.29 65.99
N THR A 903 85.76 -94.53 66.01
CA THR A 903 85.04 -94.93 67.23
C THR A 903 85.32 -96.38 67.60
N LYS A 904 85.52 -97.27 66.60
CA LYS A 904 85.87 -98.69 66.81
C LYS A 904 87.27 -98.88 67.44
N VAL A 905 88.30 -98.10 67.06
CA VAL A 905 89.68 -98.22 67.61
C VAL A 905 89.77 -97.86 69.12
N ALA A 906 88.80 -97.15 69.69
CA ALA A 906 88.75 -96.86 71.13
C ALA A 906 88.20 -98.00 72.02
N GLN A 907 87.26 -98.85 71.53
CA GLN A 907 86.52 -99.88 72.30
C GLN A 907 87.25 -101.24 72.45
N GLU A 908 88.43 -101.44 71.83
CA GLU A 908 89.29 -102.63 72.08
C GLU A 908 90.34 -102.45 73.20
N LYS A 909 90.79 -101.23 73.58
CA LYS A 909 91.83 -101.04 74.63
C LYS A 909 91.33 -101.00 76.07
N LYS A 910 90.13 -100.45 76.34
CA LYS A 910 89.60 -100.40 77.72
C LYS A 910 89.43 -101.80 78.31
N LYS A 911 89.24 -102.80 77.46
CA LYS A 911 88.97 -104.19 77.82
C LYS A 911 90.23 -105.07 78.04
N THR A 912 91.48 -104.57 77.92
CA THR A 912 92.74 -105.36 78.11
C THR A 912 93.91 -104.59 78.74
N GLN A 913 93.61 -103.70 79.68
CA GLN A 913 94.43 -103.69 80.89
C GLN A 913 93.85 -104.68 81.89
#